data_AF-A0A4U1B4N1-F1
#
_entry.id   AF-A0A4U1B4N1-F1
#
_cell.length_a   1.000
_cell.length_b   1.000
_cell.length_c   1.000
_cell.angle_alpha   90.00
_cell.angle_beta   90.00
_cell.angle_gamma   90.00
#
_symmetry.space_group_name_H-M   'P 1'
#
loop_
_entity.id
_entity.type
_entity.pdbx_description
1 polymer ?
#
loop_
_entity_poly.entity_id
_entity_poly.type
_entity_poly.pdbx_seq_one_letter_code
_entity_poly.pdbx_strand_id
1 'polypeptide(L)'
;MGQDKHPCYHIDSDMHQLHLTSPTQNPGASGYLYNPSTMLQVNCRGYASAVVMQPEPSRYSTSPVQEATTFWQPEKQYFAHHPGRFFYIKDETSKEFFSLPYEPVRQQGVSFKFTVGVDRIEWQIEHMQLKCHLQVTLDSELAVEVWQLNIENLSDQERQLSVYPAFSIGYHSWMNQSAKFDPELGAVLATSVPPYQQLGEYQKINALATNCFMLSDRQPQSWTANLSAFEGEGGLHNPDGINASQLGGEAANYETPIAVVQHQVALKPKQQYQLPVLFGLAKDKAQVKDIKQFYFADEQSLERQVSVNCQAARLKDLPIQIDTGEPMFDEFVSVWLPKQVDYHRQLQRLTTDPQTRNFLQDLIGISFLNQKRARAGILKAISQQAGNGALPDGILLNDDAELKYINQVPHQDINVWLPICLQAYLDEHNDYEFLTENVAFVDNDEQATVAQHLILAMDYLIGNLDQRKLALIGQGDWCDPMNMVGYKGKGISTWLSLATSWALQVSARILGDIDSQKAEHFGAVADEINDAVNQHCWDGQWYSRGITDDGKAFGVSSDAEGKIYLNPQSWSWLAGAAGEQQFKDSQAAIESYLATPFGNMILAPAYTQMREDIGRLTQKFPGCAENGSVYNHASIFHIFALYQKNQVDAAFSGLKQMLVSEHDAQTRQQLGNFIPNYYRGLVETLESYNGCSSQLLHTGTVAWFYRCIIEELFGLKGHKDGLLVQPKLPTGWENVSVLRRFRGATIRVDYQQRVGNKPNQLILDGKTLSSNLIKDLQPDNEYHLHINLYLADENALQEEADNPVVADKSVAEADTVTANKAEPANWSEKQALALTKFKPINPELPNLFILMGVSGSGKSTLAKEFADRHGYKYIDADSFHTSEAKKLMAEAIPLTDEIRIPWIESVQSYLQSQARRQRNCVLAYSGLRKLQRQSFEQLPFNVRAVFLKVDKAVLQKRLVQRKQHFFSEKLLASQFQDFEKIKSSEPIVVIDGNQSLDATLEQISFVMHDEG
;
A
#
# COMPACT_ATOMS: atom_id res chain seq x y z
N MET A 1 2.20 -21.62 -33.19
CA MET A 1 3.48 -21.24 -32.55
C MET A 1 4.23 -22.51 -32.15
N GLY A 2 5.46 -22.41 -31.65
CA GLY A 2 6.25 -23.58 -31.28
C GLY A 2 5.68 -24.30 -30.04
N GLN A 3 6.16 -25.51 -29.76
CA GLN A 3 6.20 -25.99 -28.38
C GLN A 3 7.35 -25.28 -27.67
N ASP A 4 7.07 -24.04 -27.26
CA ASP A 4 8.07 -23.15 -26.68
C ASP A 4 8.58 -23.72 -25.34
N LYS A 5 9.91 -23.76 -25.19
CA LYS A 5 10.61 -24.23 -23.97
C LYS A 5 10.52 -23.22 -22.82
N HIS A 6 9.50 -22.38 -22.81
CA HIS A 6 9.35 -21.34 -21.79
C HIS A 6 8.89 -21.98 -20.48
N PRO A 7 9.41 -21.51 -19.33
CA PRO A 7 8.99 -22.02 -18.04
C PRO A 7 7.50 -21.74 -17.81
N CYS A 8 6.88 -22.61 -17.00
CA CYS A 8 5.45 -22.54 -16.68
C CYS A 8 5.06 -21.18 -16.06
N TYR A 9 5.99 -20.55 -15.34
CA TYR A 9 5.89 -19.19 -14.83
C TYR A 9 7.07 -18.39 -15.39
N HIS A 10 6.83 -17.18 -15.89
CA HIS A 10 7.87 -16.23 -16.28
C HIS A 10 7.49 -14.77 -15.96
N ILE A 11 8.51 -13.91 -15.95
CA ILE A 11 8.39 -12.46 -15.71
C ILE A 11 8.54 -11.71 -17.05
N ASP A 12 7.67 -10.74 -17.29
CA ASP A 12 7.78 -9.73 -18.36
C ASP A 12 8.01 -8.36 -17.71
N SER A 13 9.28 -7.98 -17.57
CA SER A 13 9.71 -6.72 -16.93
C SER A 13 9.48 -5.49 -17.80
N ASP A 14 9.37 -5.63 -19.13
CA ASP A 14 9.05 -4.51 -20.03
C ASP A 14 7.59 -4.07 -19.84
N MET A 15 6.71 -5.01 -19.48
CA MET A 15 5.28 -4.81 -19.29
C MET A 15 4.81 -4.86 -17.83
N HIS A 16 5.74 -5.02 -16.87
CA HIS A 16 5.52 -5.24 -15.44
C HIS A 16 4.44 -6.30 -15.14
N GLN A 17 4.60 -7.49 -15.74
CA GLN A 17 3.62 -8.57 -15.74
C GLN A 17 4.22 -9.92 -15.35
N LEU A 18 3.47 -10.68 -14.56
CA LEU A 18 3.78 -12.06 -14.23
C LEU A 18 2.88 -13.00 -15.03
N HIS A 19 3.46 -14.02 -15.65
CA HIS A 19 2.77 -14.89 -16.60
C HIS A 19 2.84 -16.36 -16.18
N LEU A 20 1.69 -17.05 -16.16
CA LEU A 20 1.57 -18.48 -15.85
C LEU A 20 0.84 -19.22 -16.98
N THR A 21 1.49 -20.22 -17.59
CA THR A 21 0.99 -20.93 -18.78
C THR A 21 0.29 -22.28 -18.46
N SER A 22 -0.02 -22.55 -17.20
CA SER A 22 -0.75 -23.77 -16.78
C SER A 22 -1.70 -23.52 -15.61
N PRO A 23 -2.97 -23.98 -15.68
CA PRO A 23 -3.90 -23.94 -14.54
C PRO A 23 -3.71 -25.09 -13.53
N THR A 24 -2.73 -25.98 -13.76
CA THR A 24 -2.53 -27.23 -13.01
C THR A 24 -1.14 -27.44 -12.42
N GLN A 25 -0.08 -26.81 -12.94
CA GLN A 25 1.27 -26.94 -12.36
C GLN A 25 1.52 -26.02 -11.15
N ASN A 26 0.92 -24.83 -11.13
CA ASN A 26 0.92 -23.93 -9.96
C ASN A 26 -0.53 -23.53 -9.63
N PRO A 27 -1.35 -24.45 -9.09
CA PRO A 27 -2.75 -24.19 -8.76
C PRO A 27 -2.94 -23.21 -7.60
N GLY A 28 -1.91 -22.92 -6.78
CA GLY A 28 -1.96 -21.89 -5.75
C GLY A 28 -1.82 -20.45 -6.28
N ALA A 29 -1.13 -20.27 -7.41
CA ALA A 29 -0.82 -18.97 -8.01
C ALA A 29 -1.99 -17.97 -7.98
N SER A 30 -1.76 -16.79 -7.43
CA SER A 30 -2.78 -15.75 -7.27
C SER A 30 -2.26 -14.35 -7.61
N GLY A 31 -3.16 -13.53 -8.15
CA GLY A 31 -3.00 -12.08 -8.30
C GLY A 31 -3.83 -11.33 -7.26
N TYR A 32 -3.49 -10.07 -7.01
CA TYR A 32 -4.27 -9.21 -6.13
C TYR A 32 -4.40 -7.79 -6.68
N LEU A 33 -5.59 -7.23 -6.44
CA LEU A 33 -5.97 -5.85 -6.68
C LEU A 33 -6.51 -5.26 -5.38
N TYR A 34 -6.41 -3.95 -5.21
CA TYR A 34 -7.02 -3.25 -4.09
C TYR A 34 -7.36 -1.80 -4.47
N ASN A 35 -8.25 -1.19 -3.70
CA ASN A 35 -8.52 0.25 -3.69
C ASN A 35 -8.69 0.70 -2.21
N PRO A 36 -9.06 1.96 -1.91
CA PRO A 36 -9.20 2.44 -0.53
C PRO A 36 -10.26 1.74 0.33
N SER A 37 -11.22 1.00 -0.25
CA SER A 37 -12.28 0.29 0.48
C SER A 37 -12.19 -1.24 0.42
N THR A 38 -11.56 -1.78 -0.63
CA THR A 38 -11.73 -3.16 -1.07
C THR A 38 -10.41 -3.82 -1.44
N MET A 39 -10.19 -5.04 -0.96
CA MET A 39 -9.18 -5.97 -1.47
C MET A 39 -9.86 -7.06 -2.31
N LEU A 40 -9.27 -7.41 -3.46
CA LEU A 40 -9.65 -8.56 -4.28
C LEU A 40 -8.42 -9.42 -4.57
N GLN A 41 -8.40 -10.66 -4.08
CA GLN A 41 -7.40 -11.66 -4.47
C GLN A 41 -8.04 -12.71 -5.38
N VAL A 42 -7.39 -13.04 -6.49
CA VAL A 42 -7.91 -13.95 -7.52
C VAL A 42 -6.88 -15.02 -7.86
N ASN A 43 -7.28 -16.27 -7.76
CA ASN A 43 -6.49 -17.44 -8.14
C ASN A 43 -6.49 -17.65 -9.66
N CYS A 44 -5.42 -18.22 -10.18
CA CYS A 44 -5.23 -18.50 -11.61
C CYS A 44 -6.40 -19.27 -12.26
N ARG A 45 -7.15 -20.08 -11.50
CA ARG A 45 -8.25 -20.92 -12.02
C ARG A 45 -9.64 -20.26 -11.98
N GLY A 46 -9.79 -19.08 -11.36
CA GLY A 46 -11.04 -18.32 -11.27
C GLY A 46 -11.70 -18.20 -9.90
N TYR A 47 -11.13 -18.84 -8.86
CA TYR A 47 -11.55 -18.57 -7.50
C TYR A 47 -11.15 -17.14 -7.11
N ALA A 48 -12.07 -16.40 -6.50
CA ALA A 48 -11.90 -15.01 -6.14
C ALA A 48 -12.32 -14.79 -4.69
N SER A 49 -11.77 -13.80 -4.00
CA SER A 49 -12.25 -13.42 -2.68
C SER A 49 -12.04 -11.94 -2.46
N ALA A 50 -13.15 -11.25 -2.22
CA ALA A 50 -13.20 -9.82 -1.96
C ALA A 50 -13.49 -9.56 -0.47
N VAL A 51 -12.79 -8.59 0.11
CA VAL A 51 -13.05 -8.06 1.46
C VAL A 51 -13.25 -6.56 1.35
N VAL A 52 -14.32 -6.05 1.97
CA VAL A 52 -14.75 -4.64 1.92
C VAL A 52 -14.87 -4.08 3.34
N MET A 53 -14.28 -2.91 3.56
CA MET A 53 -14.32 -2.16 4.82
C MET A 53 -15.56 -1.27 4.87
N GLN A 54 -16.46 -1.46 5.85
CA GLN A 54 -17.69 -0.65 5.98
C GLN A 54 -18.27 -0.48 7.40
N PRO A 55 -17.57 0.12 8.38
CA PRO A 55 -16.12 0.36 8.42
C PRO A 55 -15.36 -0.92 8.80
N GLU A 56 -16.03 -1.87 9.46
CA GLU A 56 -15.52 -3.19 9.77
C GLU A 56 -15.46 -4.09 8.51
N PRO A 57 -14.65 -5.17 8.51
CA PRO A 57 -14.47 -6.04 7.35
C PRO A 57 -15.72 -6.87 7.04
N SER A 58 -16.04 -6.97 5.75
CA SER A 58 -17.20 -7.69 5.24
C SER A 58 -16.93 -8.32 3.87
N ARG A 59 -17.86 -9.12 3.34
CA ARG A 59 -17.76 -9.71 1.99
C ARG A 59 -19.13 -9.68 1.29
N TYR A 60 -19.13 -9.51 -0.03
CA TYR A 60 -20.31 -9.63 -0.90
C TYR A 60 -20.36 -10.94 -1.71
N SER A 61 -19.40 -11.83 -1.46
CA SER A 61 -19.24 -13.11 -2.15
C SER A 61 -18.71 -14.13 -1.14
N THR A 62 -19.49 -15.17 -0.88
CA THR A 62 -19.28 -16.19 0.16
C THR A 62 -19.50 -17.60 -0.40
N SER A 63 -19.04 -18.62 0.32
CA SER A 63 -19.35 -20.02 0.01
C SER A 63 -20.85 -20.32 0.31
N PRO A 64 -21.42 -21.46 -0.14
CA PRO A 64 -22.84 -21.78 0.08
C PRO A 64 -23.17 -22.23 1.53
N VAL A 65 -22.30 -21.94 2.49
CA VAL A 65 -22.47 -22.24 3.92
C VAL A 65 -22.13 -21.00 4.76
N GLN A 66 -22.64 -20.92 5.99
CA GLN A 66 -22.29 -19.84 6.90
C GLN A 66 -20.82 -19.95 7.34
N GLU A 67 -19.96 -19.12 6.75
CA GLU A 67 -18.56 -19.00 7.16
C GLU A 67 -18.42 -18.36 8.55
N ALA A 68 -17.38 -18.75 9.29
CA ALA A 68 -16.96 -18.01 10.47
C ALA A 68 -16.35 -16.66 10.07
N THR A 69 -16.52 -15.63 10.90
CA THR A 69 -15.91 -14.31 10.68
C THR A 69 -14.39 -14.42 10.67
N THR A 70 -13.79 -14.36 9.48
CA THR A 70 -12.35 -14.47 9.28
C THR A 70 -11.91 -13.59 8.12
N PHE A 71 -10.71 -13.01 8.24
CA PHE A 71 -10.06 -12.27 7.16
C PHE A 71 -9.66 -13.26 6.05
N TRP A 72 -8.52 -13.90 6.25
CA TRP A 72 -7.94 -14.96 5.42
C TRP A 72 -7.26 -15.98 6.34
N GLN A 73 -7.21 -17.24 5.91
CA GLN A 73 -6.41 -18.28 6.56
C GLN A 73 -5.12 -18.48 5.76
N PRO A 74 -3.97 -18.76 6.42
CA PRO A 74 -2.75 -19.09 5.70
C PRO A 74 -2.89 -20.42 4.95
N GLU A 75 -2.17 -20.56 3.84
CA GLU A 75 -2.16 -21.75 2.97
C GLU A 75 -3.59 -22.13 2.51
N LYS A 76 -4.42 -21.11 2.25
CA LYS A 76 -5.85 -21.25 1.94
C LYS A 76 -6.09 -22.21 0.78
N GLN A 77 -6.80 -23.30 1.08
CA GLN A 77 -7.24 -24.27 0.08
C GLN A 77 -8.56 -23.83 -0.58
N TYR A 78 -8.68 -24.10 -1.88
CA TYR A 78 -9.89 -23.88 -2.66
C TYR A 78 -10.69 -25.18 -2.80
N PHE A 79 -12.02 -25.07 -2.89
CA PHE A 79 -12.97 -26.16 -3.10
C PHE A 79 -13.99 -25.77 -4.17
N ALA A 80 -14.76 -26.72 -4.71
CA ALA A 80 -15.61 -26.50 -5.89
C ALA A 80 -16.54 -25.28 -5.76
N HIS A 81 -17.25 -25.17 -4.64
CA HIS A 81 -18.14 -24.05 -4.31
C HIS A 81 -17.46 -22.90 -3.52
N HIS A 82 -16.13 -22.80 -3.56
CA HIS A 82 -15.45 -21.61 -3.06
C HIS A 82 -15.82 -20.41 -3.96
N PRO A 83 -15.98 -19.20 -3.39
CA PRO A 83 -16.18 -17.96 -4.16
C PRO A 83 -15.34 -17.84 -5.44
N GLY A 84 -15.97 -17.44 -6.53
CA GLY A 84 -15.37 -17.46 -7.87
C GLY A 84 -16.12 -16.61 -8.90
N ARG A 85 -15.48 -16.45 -10.06
CA ARG A 85 -15.90 -15.58 -11.16
C ARG A 85 -15.80 -16.36 -12.46
N PHE A 86 -16.86 -17.07 -12.79
CA PHE A 86 -16.86 -18.06 -13.87
C PHE A 86 -17.67 -17.56 -15.06
N PHE A 87 -17.18 -17.87 -16.27
CA PHE A 87 -17.90 -17.63 -17.51
C PHE A 87 -17.97 -18.93 -18.30
N TYR A 88 -19.14 -19.53 -18.40
CA TYR A 88 -19.34 -20.70 -19.24
C TYR A 88 -19.63 -20.28 -20.69
N ILE A 89 -19.06 -20.99 -21.66
CA ILE A 89 -19.29 -20.77 -23.09
C ILE A 89 -19.74 -22.09 -23.69
N LYS A 90 -20.96 -22.11 -24.22
CA LYS A 90 -21.62 -23.26 -24.83
C LYS A 90 -21.82 -23.04 -26.33
N ASP A 91 -21.50 -24.05 -27.13
CA ASP A 91 -21.87 -24.08 -28.54
C ASP A 91 -23.27 -24.66 -28.68
N GLU A 92 -24.23 -23.87 -29.17
CA GLU A 92 -25.61 -24.34 -29.34
C GLU A 92 -25.79 -25.29 -30.53
N THR A 93 -24.73 -25.55 -31.31
CA THR A 93 -24.69 -26.52 -32.42
C THR A 93 -24.22 -27.89 -31.95
N SER A 94 -23.08 -27.98 -31.23
CA SER A 94 -22.58 -29.26 -30.70
C SER A 94 -23.14 -29.62 -29.31
N LYS A 95 -23.69 -28.63 -28.59
CA LYS A 95 -24.10 -28.67 -27.17
C LYS A 95 -22.97 -28.85 -26.15
N GLU A 96 -21.72 -28.91 -26.59
CA GLU A 96 -20.55 -28.88 -25.72
C GLU A 96 -20.34 -27.47 -25.13
N PHE A 97 -19.73 -27.41 -23.95
CA PHE A 97 -19.38 -26.16 -23.29
C PHE A 97 -18.10 -26.31 -22.44
N PHE A 98 -17.53 -25.17 -22.04
CA PHE A 98 -16.37 -25.08 -21.16
C PHE A 98 -16.46 -23.83 -20.28
N SER A 99 -15.61 -23.71 -19.24
CA SER A 99 -15.59 -22.56 -18.33
C SER A 99 -14.28 -21.79 -18.37
N LEU A 100 -14.38 -20.46 -18.42
CA LEU A 100 -13.29 -19.54 -18.10
C LEU A 100 -13.33 -19.20 -16.61
N PRO A 101 -12.17 -19.06 -15.94
CA PRO A 101 -10.82 -19.28 -16.48
C PRO A 101 -10.41 -20.73 -16.66
N TYR A 102 -10.87 -21.63 -15.80
CA TYR A 102 -10.62 -23.08 -15.90
C TYR A 102 -11.60 -23.89 -15.06
N GLU A 103 -11.81 -23.46 -13.82
CA GLU A 103 -12.89 -23.96 -12.98
C GLU A 103 -14.24 -23.37 -13.46
N PRO A 104 -15.37 -24.07 -13.23
CA PRO A 104 -15.49 -25.36 -12.57
C PRO A 104 -15.45 -26.60 -13.52
N VAL A 105 -15.42 -26.40 -14.85
CA VAL A 105 -15.51 -27.51 -15.83
C VAL A 105 -14.19 -28.28 -15.98
N ARG A 106 -13.03 -27.62 -15.83
CA ARG A 106 -11.69 -28.24 -15.93
C ARG A 106 -11.43 -28.91 -17.29
N GLN A 107 -11.85 -28.25 -18.38
CA GLN A 107 -11.72 -28.74 -19.75
C GLN A 107 -10.28 -29.18 -20.11
N GLN A 108 -10.17 -30.24 -20.90
CA GLN A 108 -8.90 -30.83 -21.32
C GLN A 108 -8.43 -30.25 -22.66
N GLY A 109 -7.11 -30.22 -22.91
CA GLY A 109 -6.57 -29.68 -24.16
C GLY A 109 -6.80 -28.17 -24.36
N VAL A 110 -6.87 -27.41 -23.27
CA VAL A 110 -7.02 -25.95 -23.27
C VAL A 110 -5.66 -25.26 -23.38
N SER A 111 -5.54 -24.27 -24.27
CA SER A 111 -4.44 -23.30 -24.23
C SER A 111 -4.74 -22.26 -23.17
N PHE A 112 -3.78 -21.91 -22.31
CA PHE A 112 -4.00 -21.09 -21.14
C PHE A 112 -2.79 -20.20 -20.84
N LYS A 113 -3.02 -18.90 -20.63
CA LYS A 113 -2.07 -17.95 -20.02
C LYS A 113 -2.83 -17.09 -19.02
N PHE A 114 -2.44 -17.16 -17.75
CA PHE A 114 -2.84 -16.23 -16.69
C PHE A 114 -1.79 -15.12 -16.57
N THR A 115 -2.23 -13.89 -16.42
CA THR A 115 -1.39 -12.70 -16.29
C THR A 115 -1.78 -11.92 -15.04
N VAL A 116 -0.81 -11.60 -14.19
CA VAL A 116 -0.98 -10.65 -13.08
C VAL A 116 -0.22 -9.38 -13.40
N GLY A 117 -0.92 -8.25 -13.44
CA GLY A 117 -0.35 -6.92 -13.54
C GLY A 117 -0.43 -6.13 -12.23
N VAL A 118 0.00 -4.88 -12.30
CA VAL A 118 0.02 -3.93 -11.18
C VAL A 118 -1.40 -3.47 -10.83
N ASP A 119 -2.22 -3.29 -11.85
CA ASP A 119 -3.52 -2.63 -11.94
C ASP A 119 -4.69 -3.58 -12.25
N ARG A 120 -4.41 -4.63 -13.02
CA ARG A 120 -5.37 -5.58 -13.57
C ARG A 120 -4.88 -7.04 -13.50
N ILE A 121 -5.80 -7.97 -13.70
CA ILE A 121 -5.51 -9.42 -13.81
C ILE A 121 -6.20 -9.93 -15.08
N GLU A 122 -5.53 -10.75 -15.87
CA GLU A 122 -6.01 -11.21 -17.18
C GLU A 122 -5.83 -12.72 -17.40
N TRP A 123 -6.60 -13.27 -18.34
CA TRP A 123 -6.45 -14.61 -18.88
C TRP A 123 -6.59 -14.58 -20.41
N GLN A 124 -5.74 -15.33 -21.10
CA GLN A 124 -5.84 -15.62 -22.52
C GLN A 124 -5.99 -17.14 -22.68
N ILE A 125 -7.13 -17.58 -23.23
CA ILE A 125 -7.55 -18.98 -23.22
C ILE A 125 -8.05 -19.36 -24.63
N GLU A 126 -7.55 -20.47 -25.19
CA GLU A 126 -8.04 -20.98 -26.48
C GLU A 126 -8.57 -22.42 -26.33
N HIS A 127 -9.83 -22.64 -26.71
CA HIS A 127 -10.52 -23.93 -26.66
C HIS A 127 -11.71 -23.95 -27.65
N MET A 128 -12.12 -25.11 -28.16
CA MET A 128 -13.23 -25.25 -29.13
C MET A 128 -13.17 -24.31 -30.37
N GLN A 129 -11.96 -23.96 -30.83
CA GLN A 129 -11.72 -22.94 -31.87
C GLN A 129 -12.28 -21.54 -31.55
N LEU A 130 -12.37 -21.20 -30.26
CA LEU A 130 -12.64 -19.87 -29.75
C LEU A 130 -11.41 -19.37 -29.00
N LYS A 131 -11.04 -18.10 -29.23
CA LYS A 131 -10.02 -17.39 -28.45
C LYS A 131 -10.71 -16.45 -27.49
N CYS A 132 -10.51 -16.69 -26.21
CA CYS A 132 -11.10 -15.91 -25.13
C CYS A 132 -10.02 -15.06 -24.46
N HIS A 133 -10.30 -13.78 -24.27
CA HIS A 133 -9.54 -12.89 -23.40
C HIS A 133 -10.49 -12.41 -22.30
N LEU A 134 -10.11 -12.64 -21.05
CA LEU A 134 -10.87 -12.24 -19.87
C LEU A 134 -9.99 -11.36 -19.01
N GLN A 135 -10.49 -10.23 -18.50
CA GLN A 135 -9.75 -9.40 -17.56
C GLN A 135 -10.65 -8.81 -16.47
N VAL A 136 -10.02 -8.45 -15.35
CA VAL A 136 -10.64 -7.74 -14.22
C VAL A 136 -9.79 -6.55 -13.77
N THR A 137 -10.46 -5.43 -13.51
CA THR A 137 -9.94 -4.33 -12.68
C THR A 137 -10.86 -4.11 -11.47
N LEU A 138 -10.37 -3.37 -10.47
CA LEU A 138 -11.23 -2.78 -9.42
C LEU A 138 -11.53 -1.33 -9.80
N ASP A 139 -12.73 -0.85 -9.45
CA ASP A 139 -13.07 0.58 -9.38
C ASP A 139 -12.05 1.35 -8.51
N SER A 140 -11.87 2.64 -8.78
CA SER A 140 -10.92 3.49 -8.04
C SER A 140 -11.21 3.61 -6.54
N GLU A 141 -12.46 3.46 -6.11
CA GLU A 141 -12.88 3.64 -4.72
C GLU A 141 -13.94 2.64 -4.23
N LEU A 142 -14.89 2.28 -5.09
CA LEU A 142 -16.06 1.47 -4.72
C LEU A 142 -15.75 -0.03 -4.66
N ALA A 143 -16.61 -0.78 -3.98
CA ALA A 143 -16.57 -2.23 -3.93
C ALA A 143 -17.11 -2.87 -5.23
N VAL A 144 -16.53 -2.52 -6.38
CA VAL A 144 -16.99 -2.93 -7.71
C VAL A 144 -15.84 -3.51 -8.53
N GLU A 145 -15.97 -4.79 -8.86
CA GLU A 145 -15.13 -5.51 -9.84
C GLU A 145 -15.65 -5.20 -11.25
N VAL A 146 -14.74 -4.80 -12.15
CA VAL A 146 -15.02 -4.48 -13.55
C VAL A 146 -14.42 -5.58 -14.41
N TRP A 147 -15.26 -6.53 -14.82
CA TRP A 147 -14.89 -7.67 -15.67
C TRP A 147 -15.17 -7.36 -17.15
N GLN A 148 -14.28 -7.81 -18.02
CA GLN A 148 -14.46 -7.74 -19.48
C GLN A 148 -14.06 -9.07 -20.11
N LEU A 149 -14.98 -9.67 -20.85
CA LEU A 149 -14.77 -10.87 -21.66
C LEU A 149 -14.84 -10.52 -23.15
N ASN A 150 -13.84 -10.93 -23.91
CA ASN A 150 -13.83 -10.91 -25.38
C ASN A 150 -13.67 -12.33 -25.92
N ILE A 151 -14.47 -12.72 -26.91
CA ILE A 151 -14.45 -14.03 -27.58
C ILE A 151 -14.31 -13.84 -29.09
N GLU A 152 -13.20 -14.29 -29.69
CA GLU A 152 -13.02 -14.38 -31.14
C GLU A 152 -13.35 -15.79 -31.64
N ASN A 153 -14.16 -15.88 -32.70
CA ASN A 153 -14.32 -17.14 -33.43
C ASN A 153 -13.14 -17.39 -34.37
N LEU A 154 -12.31 -18.39 -34.07
CA LEU A 154 -11.15 -18.76 -34.89
C LEU A 154 -11.50 -19.64 -36.10
N SER A 155 -12.66 -20.30 -36.09
CA SER A 155 -13.11 -21.25 -37.12
C SER A 155 -13.59 -20.57 -38.41
N ASP A 156 -13.76 -21.36 -39.47
CA ASP A 156 -14.22 -20.93 -40.81
C ASP A 156 -15.75 -20.87 -40.95
N GLN A 157 -16.50 -21.28 -39.93
CA GLN A 157 -17.97 -21.30 -39.90
C GLN A 157 -18.55 -20.29 -38.91
N GLU A 158 -19.82 -19.90 -39.09
CA GLU A 158 -20.55 -19.11 -38.08
C GLU A 158 -20.90 -20.00 -36.88
N ARG A 159 -20.64 -19.50 -35.66
CA ARG A 159 -20.82 -20.23 -34.40
C ARG A 159 -21.97 -19.61 -33.61
N GLN A 160 -22.95 -20.44 -33.22
CA GLN A 160 -24.06 -20.03 -32.36
C GLN A 160 -23.68 -20.33 -30.92
N LEU A 161 -23.45 -19.30 -30.10
CA LEU A 161 -22.95 -19.45 -28.74
C LEU A 161 -23.95 -18.93 -27.69
N SER A 162 -24.03 -19.62 -26.57
CA SER A 162 -24.56 -19.10 -25.30
C SER A 162 -23.41 -18.85 -24.33
N VAL A 163 -23.33 -17.63 -23.79
CA VAL A 163 -22.30 -17.18 -22.83
C VAL A 163 -22.98 -16.90 -21.49
N TYR A 164 -22.46 -17.50 -20.42
CA TYR A 164 -23.05 -17.44 -19.08
C TYR A 164 -22.03 -16.93 -18.05
N PRO A 165 -21.99 -15.62 -17.73
CA PRO A 165 -21.43 -15.15 -16.47
C PRO A 165 -22.20 -15.80 -15.31
N ALA A 166 -21.47 -16.50 -14.43
CA ALA A 166 -22.01 -17.26 -13.31
C ALA A 166 -21.17 -16.96 -12.06
N PHE A 167 -21.57 -15.94 -11.30
CA PHE A 167 -20.79 -15.39 -10.20
C PHE A 167 -21.41 -15.78 -8.85
N SER A 168 -20.57 -16.28 -7.94
CA SER A 168 -21.00 -16.73 -6.62
C SER A 168 -21.38 -15.54 -5.72
N ILE A 169 -22.62 -15.53 -5.22
CA ILE A 169 -23.02 -14.64 -4.12
C ILE A 169 -22.90 -15.40 -2.80
N GLY A 170 -23.53 -16.58 -2.70
CA GLY A 170 -23.32 -17.51 -1.59
C GLY A 170 -24.23 -17.26 -0.39
N TYR A 171 -23.98 -17.98 0.71
CA TYR A 171 -24.84 -17.97 1.88
C TYR A 171 -24.51 -16.80 2.81
N HIS A 172 -25.29 -15.73 2.71
CA HIS A 172 -25.07 -14.49 3.46
C HIS A 172 -25.75 -14.44 4.83
N SER A 173 -26.91 -15.07 5.00
CA SER A 173 -27.69 -14.94 6.23
C SER A 173 -28.74 -16.01 6.42
N TRP A 174 -28.80 -16.54 7.65
CA TRP A 174 -29.92 -17.35 8.14
C TRP A 174 -31.13 -16.52 8.60
N MET A 175 -31.01 -15.19 8.72
CA MET A 175 -32.17 -14.33 9.06
C MET A 175 -32.98 -13.96 7.81
N ASN A 176 -32.29 -13.50 6.75
CA ASN A 176 -32.92 -13.15 5.48
C ASN A 176 -31.85 -13.04 4.37
N GLN A 177 -32.06 -13.77 3.28
CA GLN A 177 -31.33 -13.63 2.03
C GLN A 177 -32.28 -13.85 0.85
N SER A 178 -32.12 -13.08 -0.23
CA SER A 178 -32.89 -13.25 -1.46
C SER A 178 -32.13 -12.71 -2.67
N ALA A 179 -32.42 -13.21 -3.87
CA ALA A 179 -31.91 -12.64 -5.10
C ALA A 179 -32.90 -12.77 -6.26
N LYS A 180 -32.94 -11.76 -7.13
CA LYS A 180 -33.81 -11.73 -8.32
C LYS A 180 -33.23 -10.81 -9.38
N PHE A 181 -33.69 -10.95 -10.61
CA PHE A 181 -33.42 -9.96 -11.65
C PHE A 181 -34.29 -8.71 -11.50
N ASP A 182 -33.70 -7.55 -11.76
CA ASP A 182 -34.37 -6.25 -11.85
C ASP A 182 -34.32 -5.75 -13.31
N PRO A 183 -35.44 -5.82 -14.05
CA PRO A 183 -35.45 -5.46 -15.48
C PRO A 183 -35.15 -3.99 -15.78
N GLU A 184 -35.36 -3.08 -14.83
CA GLU A 184 -35.05 -1.65 -15.01
C GLU A 184 -33.54 -1.42 -15.07
N LEU A 185 -32.78 -2.13 -14.23
CA LEU A 185 -31.32 -2.08 -14.22
C LEU A 185 -30.68 -3.07 -15.21
N GLY A 186 -31.38 -4.14 -15.58
CA GLY A 186 -30.79 -5.27 -16.29
C GLY A 186 -29.75 -5.99 -15.43
N ALA A 187 -30.07 -6.18 -14.14
CA ALA A 187 -29.16 -6.63 -13.10
C ALA A 187 -29.75 -7.78 -12.29
N VAL A 188 -28.94 -8.77 -11.91
CA VAL A 188 -29.27 -9.61 -10.75
C VAL A 188 -28.93 -8.83 -9.49
N LEU A 189 -29.92 -8.64 -8.61
CA LEU A 189 -29.76 -8.03 -7.30
C LEU A 189 -29.99 -9.09 -6.22
N ALA A 190 -29.02 -9.27 -5.35
CA ALA A 190 -29.15 -10.02 -4.11
C ALA A 190 -29.16 -9.07 -2.90
N THR A 191 -29.97 -9.39 -1.91
CA THR A 191 -30.08 -8.63 -0.65
C THR A 191 -30.04 -9.59 0.53
N SER A 192 -29.43 -9.15 1.62
CA SER A 192 -29.45 -9.88 2.89
C SER A 192 -29.59 -8.94 4.08
N VAL A 193 -30.01 -9.52 5.21
CA VAL A 193 -29.91 -8.89 6.54
C VAL A 193 -28.85 -9.65 7.31
N PRO A 194 -27.64 -9.10 7.53
CA PRO A 194 -26.59 -9.75 8.31
C PRO A 194 -27.10 -10.20 9.69
N PRO A 195 -26.79 -11.42 10.16
CA PRO A 195 -27.33 -11.92 11.42
C PRO A 195 -26.94 -11.09 12.65
N TYR A 196 -27.92 -10.77 13.49
CA TYR A 196 -27.74 -10.09 14.78
C TYR A 196 -28.82 -10.54 15.78
N GLN A 197 -28.65 -10.25 17.07
CA GLN A 197 -29.65 -10.59 18.10
C GLN A 197 -29.90 -9.46 19.11
N GLN A 198 -28.94 -8.57 19.33
CA GLN A 198 -29.07 -7.48 20.28
C GLN A 198 -29.67 -6.25 19.58
N LEU A 199 -30.67 -5.61 20.18
CA LEU A 199 -31.33 -4.44 19.58
C LEU A 199 -30.36 -3.27 19.33
N GLY A 200 -29.27 -3.17 20.10
CA GLY A 200 -28.21 -2.18 19.88
C GLY A 200 -27.43 -2.39 18.58
N GLU A 201 -27.29 -3.64 18.11
CA GLU A 201 -26.59 -3.96 16.86
C GLU A 201 -27.35 -3.45 15.63
N TYR A 202 -28.68 -3.32 15.72
CA TYR A 202 -29.55 -3.00 14.56
C TYR A 202 -29.12 -1.73 13.82
N GLN A 203 -28.70 -0.66 14.52
CA GLN A 203 -28.27 0.57 13.86
C GLN A 203 -26.97 0.37 13.04
N LYS A 204 -26.01 -0.39 13.58
CA LYS A 204 -24.76 -0.76 12.89
C LYS A 204 -25.06 -1.64 11.68
N ILE A 205 -25.91 -2.66 11.82
CA ILE A 205 -26.30 -3.56 10.72
C ILE A 205 -27.09 -2.83 9.63
N ASN A 206 -28.02 -1.93 9.98
CA ASN A 206 -28.83 -1.15 9.03
C ASN A 206 -28.03 -0.03 8.33
N ALA A 207 -26.81 0.27 8.77
CA ALA A 207 -25.91 1.19 8.07
C ALA A 207 -25.10 0.51 6.95
N LEU A 208 -24.97 -0.83 7.00
CA LEU A 208 -24.17 -1.60 6.04
C LEU A 208 -24.79 -1.59 4.64
N ALA A 209 -23.92 -1.62 3.63
CA ALA A 209 -24.26 -2.01 2.28
C ALA A 209 -24.46 -3.55 2.23
N THR A 210 -25.64 -3.97 1.76
CA THR A 210 -26.01 -5.40 1.65
C THR A 210 -26.61 -5.78 0.29
N ASN A 211 -26.66 -4.86 -0.68
CA ASN A 211 -27.13 -5.13 -2.04
C ASN A 211 -25.95 -5.60 -2.90
N CYS A 212 -25.73 -6.91 -3.00
CA CYS A 212 -24.79 -7.47 -3.96
C CYS A 212 -25.43 -7.47 -5.36
N PHE A 213 -24.71 -7.05 -6.39
CA PHE A 213 -25.25 -6.94 -7.75
C PHE A 213 -24.32 -7.55 -8.80
N MET A 214 -24.92 -8.08 -9.87
CA MET A 214 -24.24 -8.39 -11.13
C MET A 214 -25.02 -7.77 -12.28
N LEU A 215 -24.36 -7.01 -13.16
CA LEU A 215 -25.01 -6.40 -14.32
C LEU A 215 -24.08 -6.23 -15.51
N SER A 216 -24.67 -6.14 -16.70
CA SER A 216 -23.97 -5.88 -17.96
C SER A 216 -24.48 -4.58 -18.60
N ASP A 217 -23.81 -4.14 -19.67
CA ASP A 217 -24.25 -3.03 -20.53
C ASP A 217 -25.62 -3.32 -21.19
N ARG A 218 -25.83 -4.57 -21.61
CA ARG A 218 -27.00 -5.08 -22.34
C ARG A 218 -27.87 -6.01 -21.49
N GLN A 219 -29.16 -6.09 -21.82
CA GLN A 219 -30.08 -7.07 -21.24
C GLN A 219 -29.68 -8.51 -21.67
N PRO A 220 -29.79 -9.52 -20.79
CA PRO A 220 -29.61 -10.92 -21.14
C PRO A 220 -30.88 -11.54 -21.77
N GLN A 221 -30.72 -12.66 -22.47
CA GLN A 221 -31.84 -13.44 -23.00
C GLN A 221 -32.62 -14.17 -21.90
N SER A 222 -31.93 -14.66 -20.87
CA SER A 222 -32.52 -15.26 -19.66
C SER A 222 -31.58 -15.10 -18.47
N TRP A 223 -32.04 -15.47 -17.28
CA TRP A 223 -31.28 -15.38 -16.02
C TRP A 223 -31.73 -16.45 -15.04
N THR A 224 -30.93 -16.71 -14.01
CA THR A 224 -31.36 -17.36 -12.78
C THR A 224 -30.56 -16.83 -11.60
N ALA A 225 -31.21 -16.71 -10.44
CA ALA A 225 -30.61 -16.17 -9.23
C ALA A 225 -30.53 -17.21 -8.09
N ASN A 226 -30.97 -18.45 -8.35
CA ASN A 226 -31.04 -19.55 -7.40
C ASN A 226 -29.94 -20.59 -7.69
N LEU A 227 -29.06 -20.86 -6.71
CA LEU A 227 -27.91 -21.72 -6.90
C LEU A 227 -28.31 -23.16 -7.27
N SER A 228 -29.30 -23.71 -6.56
CA SER A 228 -29.77 -25.09 -6.78
C SER A 228 -30.50 -25.26 -8.11
N ALA A 229 -31.21 -24.23 -8.58
CA ALA A 229 -31.85 -24.25 -9.91
C ALA A 229 -30.82 -24.14 -11.05
N PHE A 230 -29.71 -23.42 -10.85
CA PHE A 230 -28.63 -23.36 -11.82
C PHE A 230 -27.86 -24.70 -11.93
N GLU A 231 -27.44 -25.24 -10.78
CA GLU A 231 -26.66 -26.47 -10.71
C GLU A 231 -27.45 -27.72 -11.12
N GLY A 232 -28.65 -27.90 -10.55
CA GLY A 232 -29.41 -29.14 -10.69
C GLY A 232 -28.63 -30.37 -10.24
N GLU A 233 -28.85 -31.50 -10.91
CA GLU A 233 -28.15 -32.77 -10.60
C GLU A 233 -26.71 -32.80 -11.18
N GLY A 234 -26.43 -31.98 -12.21
CA GLY A 234 -25.11 -31.91 -12.84
C GLY A 234 -24.07 -31.06 -12.08
N GLY A 235 -24.49 -30.27 -11.10
CA GLY A 235 -23.61 -29.44 -10.27
C GLY A 235 -22.86 -28.35 -11.04
N LEU A 236 -21.95 -27.63 -10.38
CA LEU A 236 -21.09 -26.64 -11.05
C LEU A 236 -20.27 -27.20 -12.23
N HIS A 237 -19.99 -28.51 -12.28
CA HIS A 237 -19.23 -29.13 -13.37
C HIS A 237 -20.06 -29.27 -14.66
N ASN A 238 -21.35 -29.59 -14.55
CA ASN A 238 -22.26 -29.74 -15.69
C ASN A 238 -23.65 -29.13 -15.42
N PRO A 239 -23.79 -27.81 -15.19
CA PRO A 239 -25.01 -27.24 -14.65
C PRO A 239 -26.24 -27.50 -15.52
N ASP A 240 -27.35 -27.95 -14.92
CA ASP A 240 -28.59 -28.25 -15.66
C ASP A 240 -29.14 -26.98 -16.35
N GLY A 241 -28.95 -25.80 -15.74
CA GLY A 241 -29.28 -24.51 -16.35
C GLY A 241 -28.48 -24.16 -17.61
N ILE A 242 -27.30 -24.77 -17.81
CA ILE A 242 -26.50 -24.61 -19.04
C ILE A 242 -26.90 -25.65 -20.09
N ASN A 243 -27.25 -26.86 -19.66
CA ASN A 243 -27.77 -27.91 -20.54
C ASN A 243 -29.12 -27.51 -21.16
N ALA A 244 -29.96 -26.78 -20.41
CA ALA A 244 -31.17 -26.14 -20.92
C ALA A 244 -30.91 -25.18 -22.11
N SER A 245 -31.96 -24.88 -22.88
CA SER A 245 -31.88 -23.88 -23.97
C SER A 245 -31.87 -22.44 -23.46
N GLN A 246 -32.53 -22.19 -22.32
CA GLN A 246 -32.59 -20.93 -21.59
C GLN A 246 -32.63 -21.23 -20.08
N LEU A 247 -32.12 -20.30 -19.26
CA LEU A 247 -32.27 -20.33 -17.81
C LEU A 247 -33.74 -20.04 -17.43
N GLY A 248 -34.26 -20.69 -16.39
CA GLY A 248 -35.70 -20.69 -16.12
C GLY A 248 -36.28 -19.44 -15.45
N GLY A 249 -35.46 -18.46 -15.07
CA GLY A 249 -35.92 -17.21 -14.44
C GLY A 249 -36.21 -17.33 -12.95
N GLU A 250 -35.55 -18.26 -12.25
CA GLU A 250 -35.77 -18.51 -10.83
C GLU A 250 -35.15 -17.41 -9.95
N ALA A 251 -35.97 -16.80 -9.09
CA ALA A 251 -35.49 -16.00 -7.98
C ALA A 251 -35.13 -16.89 -6.78
N ALA A 252 -34.10 -16.52 -6.01
CA ALA A 252 -33.83 -17.10 -4.70
C ALA A 252 -34.65 -16.38 -3.62
N ASN A 253 -35.47 -17.10 -2.87
CA ASN A 253 -36.38 -16.56 -1.85
C ASN A 253 -36.13 -17.27 -0.52
N TYR A 254 -35.23 -16.73 0.32
CA TYR A 254 -34.65 -17.45 1.48
C TYR A 254 -33.82 -18.69 1.09
N GLU A 255 -33.34 -18.71 -0.15
CA GLU A 255 -32.51 -19.75 -0.76
C GLU A 255 -31.11 -19.18 -1.04
N THR A 256 -30.10 -20.04 -1.25
CA THR A 256 -28.72 -19.59 -1.51
C THR A 256 -28.62 -18.88 -2.88
N PRO A 257 -28.26 -17.60 -2.93
CA PRO A 257 -28.19 -16.85 -4.18
C PRO A 257 -26.92 -17.12 -5.01
N ILE A 258 -27.11 -17.05 -6.32
CA ILE A 258 -26.06 -16.91 -7.34
C ILE A 258 -26.44 -15.75 -8.26
N ALA A 259 -25.52 -15.21 -9.04
CA ALA A 259 -25.86 -14.38 -10.19
C ALA A 259 -25.49 -15.11 -11.49
N VAL A 260 -26.50 -15.56 -12.24
CA VAL A 260 -26.30 -16.14 -13.57
C VAL A 260 -27.19 -15.44 -14.59
N VAL A 261 -26.60 -15.08 -15.73
CA VAL A 261 -27.31 -14.55 -16.91
C VAL A 261 -26.89 -15.31 -18.16
N GLN A 262 -27.76 -15.41 -19.17
CA GLN A 262 -27.43 -16.00 -20.48
C GLN A 262 -27.42 -14.90 -21.53
N HIS A 263 -26.31 -14.78 -22.27
CA HIS A 263 -26.23 -13.99 -23.49
C HIS A 263 -26.07 -14.90 -24.70
N GLN A 264 -26.93 -14.78 -25.71
CA GLN A 264 -26.85 -15.55 -26.96
C GLN A 264 -26.28 -14.68 -28.09
N VAL A 265 -25.34 -15.24 -28.87
CA VAL A 265 -24.64 -14.53 -29.96
C VAL A 265 -24.32 -15.47 -31.13
N ALA A 266 -24.56 -14.98 -32.35
CA ALA A 266 -24.03 -15.56 -33.59
C ALA A 266 -22.68 -14.88 -33.91
N LEU A 267 -21.59 -15.66 -33.92
CA LEU A 267 -20.24 -15.19 -34.24
C LEU A 267 -19.77 -15.71 -35.59
N LYS A 268 -19.61 -14.83 -36.57
CA LYS A 268 -19.00 -15.15 -37.86
C LYS A 268 -17.50 -15.44 -37.73
N PRO A 269 -16.87 -16.08 -38.71
CA PRO A 269 -15.41 -16.26 -38.75
C PRO A 269 -14.69 -14.93 -38.51
N LYS A 270 -13.74 -14.92 -37.57
CA LYS A 270 -12.97 -13.72 -37.13
C LYS A 270 -13.80 -12.57 -36.54
N GLN A 271 -15.08 -12.75 -36.30
CA GLN A 271 -15.87 -11.83 -35.50
C GLN A 271 -15.53 -11.99 -34.02
N GLN A 272 -15.52 -10.87 -33.29
CA GLN A 272 -15.35 -10.81 -31.85
C GLN A 272 -16.68 -10.45 -31.15
N TYR A 273 -16.90 -11.03 -29.96
CA TYR A 273 -18.00 -10.69 -29.06
C TYR A 273 -17.42 -10.21 -27.73
N GLN A 274 -17.74 -8.97 -27.37
CA GLN A 274 -17.37 -8.37 -26.10
C GLN A 274 -18.58 -8.33 -25.15
N LEU A 275 -18.35 -8.70 -23.89
CA LEU A 275 -19.31 -8.67 -22.79
C LEU A 275 -18.64 -8.11 -21.53
N PRO A 276 -19.00 -6.87 -21.12
CA PRO A 276 -18.61 -6.34 -19.82
C PRO A 276 -19.58 -6.78 -18.73
N VAL A 277 -19.06 -7.06 -17.54
CA VAL A 277 -19.84 -7.41 -16.35
C VAL A 277 -19.30 -6.60 -15.16
N LEU A 278 -20.18 -5.85 -14.49
CA LEU A 278 -19.90 -5.25 -13.20
C LEU A 278 -20.44 -6.16 -12.10
N PHE A 279 -19.61 -6.45 -11.10
CA PHE A 279 -20.01 -7.22 -9.92
C PHE A 279 -19.53 -6.54 -8.66
N GLY A 280 -20.35 -6.46 -7.62
CA GLY A 280 -19.93 -5.76 -6.42
C GLY A 280 -21.01 -5.57 -5.37
N LEU A 281 -20.71 -4.66 -4.43
CA LEU A 281 -21.56 -4.31 -3.32
C LEU A 281 -22.04 -2.86 -3.44
N ALA A 282 -23.34 -2.66 -3.24
CA ALA A 282 -23.98 -1.36 -3.19
C ALA A 282 -24.81 -1.20 -1.92
N LYS A 283 -25.00 0.06 -1.50
CA LYS A 283 -25.88 0.43 -0.39
C LYS A 283 -27.34 0.13 -0.70
N ASP A 284 -27.77 0.49 -1.91
CA ASP A 284 -29.16 0.38 -2.36
C ASP A 284 -29.25 0.34 -3.90
N LYS A 285 -30.48 0.15 -4.42
CA LYS A 285 -30.78 0.10 -5.86
C LYS A 285 -30.41 1.39 -6.61
N ALA A 286 -30.44 2.56 -5.97
CA ALA A 286 -30.09 3.82 -6.62
C ALA A 286 -28.57 3.90 -6.87
N GLN A 287 -27.74 3.47 -5.91
CA GLN A 287 -26.29 3.38 -6.14
C GLN A 287 -25.95 2.40 -7.27
N VAL A 288 -26.63 1.25 -7.39
CA VAL A 288 -26.43 0.34 -8.55
C VAL A 288 -26.79 1.02 -9.88
N LYS A 289 -27.82 1.88 -9.89
CA LYS A 289 -28.21 2.67 -11.06
C LYS A 289 -27.15 3.70 -11.43
N ASP A 290 -26.59 4.39 -10.45
CA ASP A 290 -25.53 5.39 -10.65
C ASP A 290 -24.23 4.72 -11.12
N ILE A 291 -23.84 3.56 -10.55
CA ILE A 291 -22.70 2.75 -11.02
C ILE A 291 -22.91 2.32 -12.48
N LYS A 292 -24.11 1.82 -12.84
CA LYS A 292 -24.42 1.45 -14.22
C LYS A 292 -24.32 2.65 -15.17
N GLN A 293 -24.81 3.82 -14.76
CA GLN A 293 -24.70 5.05 -15.55
C GLN A 293 -23.26 5.56 -15.66
N PHE A 294 -22.41 5.36 -14.65
CA PHE A 294 -21.01 5.81 -14.67
C PHE A 294 -20.12 4.98 -15.61
N TYR A 295 -20.33 3.66 -15.64
CA TYR A 295 -19.58 2.73 -16.49
C TYR A 295 -20.14 2.61 -17.91
N PHE A 296 -21.47 2.73 -18.11
CA PHE A 296 -22.14 2.52 -19.39
C PHE A 296 -22.97 3.74 -19.85
N ALA A 297 -22.46 4.97 -19.67
CA ALA A 297 -23.09 6.19 -20.19
C ALA A 297 -23.04 6.26 -21.73
N ASP A 298 -21.88 5.91 -22.30
CA ASP A 298 -21.57 5.86 -23.72
C ASP A 298 -20.65 4.66 -24.01
N GLU A 299 -20.47 4.31 -25.29
CA GLU A 299 -19.66 3.14 -25.71
C GLU A 299 -18.19 3.21 -25.24
N GLN A 300 -17.66 4.42 -25.03
CA GLN A 300 -16.28 4.65 -24.58
C GLN A 300 -16.15 4.74 -23.06
N SER A 301 -17.25 4.81 -22.31
CA SER A 301 -17.22 5.10 -20.86
C SER A 301 -16.54 3.98 -20.10
N LEU A 302 -16.83 2.72 -20.44
CA LEU A 302 -16.18 1.56 -19.85
C LEU A 302 -14.67 1.59 -20.12
N GLU A 303 -14.25 1.78 -21.36
CA GLU A 303 -12.82 1.85 -21.72
C GLU A 303 -12.13 3.01 -21.02
N ARG A 304 -12.81 4.15 -20.87
CA ARG A 304 -12.33 5.33 -20.14
C ARG A 304 -12.14 5.02 -18.65
N GLN A 305 -13.13 4.43 -17.97
CA GLN A 305 -12.98 4.09 -16.55
C GLN A 305 -11.97 2.97 -16.32
N VAL A 306 -11.93 1.93 -17.16
CA VAL A 306 -10.91 0.87 -17.08
C VAL A 306 -9.52 1.47 -17.32
N SER A 307 -9.37 2.38 -18.30
CA SER A 307 -8.10 3.08 -18.52
C SER A 307 -7.72 3.99 -17.34
N VAL A 308 -8.68 4.63 -16.67
CA VAL A 308 -8.43 5.40 -15.42
C VAL A 308 -8.01 4.48 -14.28
N ASN A 309 -8.67 3.34 -14.09
CA ASN A 309 -8.31 2.33 -13.08
C ASN A 309 -6.90 1.76 -13.33
N CYS A 310 -6.50 1.58 -14.60
CA CYS A 310 -5.16 1.20 -15.00
C CYS A 310 -4.13 2.33 -14.84
N GLN A 311 -4.50 3.58 -15.13
CA GLN A 311 -3.66 4.77 -14.99
C GLN A 311 -3.57 5.31 -13.54
N ALA A 312 -4.35 4.75 -12.60
CA ALA A 312 -4.30 5.05 -11.17
C ALA A 312 -2.94 4.64 -10.61
N ALA A 313 -2.02 5.59 -10.60
CA ALA A 313 -0.61 5.29 -10.78
C ALA A 313 0.11 4.81 -9.51
N ARG A 314 0.00 3.51 -9.23
CA ARG A 314 0.73 2.79 -8.16
C ARG A 314 2.26 2.80 -8.33
N LEU A 315 2.78 3.26 -9.49
CA LEU A 315 4.21 3.31 -9.84
C LEU A 315 4.74 4.70 -10.25
N LYS A 316 3.96 5.78 -10.11
CA LYS A 316 4.52 7.13 -10.34
C LYS A 316 5.30 7.59 -9.10
N ASP A 317 6.42 8.27 -9.35
CA ASP A 317 7.23 8.98 -8.35
C ASP A 317 7.75 8.11 -7.18
N LEU A 318 8.00 6.82 -7.45
CA LEU A 318 8.56 5.86 -6.49
C LEU A 318 9.88 6.36 -5.84
N PRO A 319 10.10 6.14 -4.54
CA PRO A 319 11.26 6.66 -3.82
C PRO A 319 12.59 6.05 -4.26
N ILE A 320 12.53 4.85 -4.86
CA ILE A 320 13.67 4.15 -5.47
C ILE A 320 13.20 3.35 -6.69
N GLN A 321 14.02 3.32 -7.74
CA GLN A 321 13.93 2.42 -8.90
C GLN A 321 15.36 1.91 -9.19
N ILE A 322 15.54 0.65 -9.60
CA ILE A 322 16.86 0.01 -9.66
C ILE A 322 17.10 -0.76 -10.97
N ASP A 323 18.37 -0.85 -11.36
CA ASP A 323 18.90 -1.67 -12.45
C ASP A 323 20.20 -2.32 -11.95
N THR A 324 20.13 -3.60 -11.57
CA THR A 324 21.24 -4.38 -10.98
C THR A 324 21.75 -5.47 -11.91
N GLY A 325 21.06 -5.71 -13.04
CA GLY A 325 21.29 -6.87 -13.89
C GLY A 325 20.68 -8.18 -13.36
N GLU A 326 19.83 -8.11 -12.31
CA GLU A 326 19.04 -9.24 -11.82
C GLU A 326 17.53 -8.94 -12.00
N PRO A 327 16.93 -9.17 -13.20
CA PRO A 327 15.62 -8.62 -13.55
C PRO A 327 14.47 -8.98 -12.61
N MET A 328 14.53 -10.15 -11.96
CA MET A 328 13.56 -10.59 -10.96
C MET A 328 13.63 -9.79 -9.66
N PHE A 329 14.83 -9.39 -9.25
CA PHE A 329 15.05 -8.54 -8.09
C PHE A 329 14.69 -7.08 -8.42
N ASP A 330 15.09 -6.61 -9.59
CA ASP A 330 14.81 -5.26 -10.09
C ASP A 330 13.31 -5.00 -10.25
N GLU A 331 12.59 -5.94 -10.88
CA GLU A 331 11.12 -5.94 -11.00
C GLU A 331 10.45 -6.01 -9.61
N PHE A 332 10.89 -6.90 -8.71
CA PHE A 332 10.27 -6.98 -7.38
C PHE A 332 10.43 -5.67 -6.59
N VAL A 333 11.64 -5.12 -6.53
CA VAL A 333 11.94 -3.89 -5.78
C VAL A 333 11.28 -2.66 -6.40
N SER A 334 11.26 -2.57 -7.73
CA SER A 334 10.74 -1.39 -8.45
C SER A 334 9.22 -1.42 -8.68
N VAL A 335 8.55 -2.58 -8.55
CA VAL A 335 7.11 -2.73 -8.84
C VAL A 335 6.32 -3.32 -7.69
N TRP A 336 6.66 -4.54 -7.28
CA TRP A 336 5.78 -5.36 -6.44
C TRP A 336 5.91 -5.02 -4.95
N LEU A 337 7.10 -4.66 -4.51
CA LEU A 337 7.40 -4.16 -3.18
C LEU A 337 6.64 -2.86 -2.85
N PRO A 338 6.74 -1.75 -3.61
CA PRO A 338 5.96 -0.54 -3.35
C PRO A 338 4.45 -0.79 -3.47
N LYS A 339 3.99 -1.63 -4.42
CA LYS A 339 2.56 -2.03 -4.51
C LYS A 339 2.08 -2.69 -3.22
N GLN A 340 2.88 -3.54 -2.57
CA GLN A 340 2.52 -4.21 -1.32
C GLN A 340 2.63 -3.27 -0.10
N VAL A 341 3.57 -2.33 -0.06
CA VAL A 341 3.63 -1.31 1.01
C VAL A 341 2.45 -0.34 0.90
N ASP A 342 2.04 0.06 -0.30
CA ASP A 342 0.85 0.91 -0.50
C ASP A 342 -0.47 0.20 -0.15
N TYR A 343 -0.57 -1.12 -0.38
CA TYR A 343 -1.68 -1.94 0.12
C TYR A 343 -1.83 -1.83 1.66
N HIS A 344 -0.73 -1.93 2.40
CA HIS A 344 -0.73 -1.74 3.85
C HIS A 344 -1.14 -0.30 4.22
N ARG A 345 -0.66 0.71 3.48
CA ARG A 345 -1.02 2.12 3.67
C ARG A 345 -2.51 2.38 3.50
N GLN A 346 -3.12 1.87 2.43
CA GLN A 346 -4.50 2.18 2.06
C GLN A 346 -5.51 1.46 2.95
N LEU A 347 -5.31 0.15 3.18
CA LEU A 347 -6.31 -0.70 3.83
C LEU A 347 -5.98 -1.05 5.29
N GLN A 348 -4.82 -0.63 5.81
CA GLN A 348 -4.41 -0.85 7.22
C GLN A 348 -4.56 -2.32 7.65
N ARG A 349 -4.08 -3.23 6.79
CA ARG A 349 -4.22 -4.69 6.91
C ARG A 349 -5.68 -5.19 7.01
N LEU A 350 -6.64 -4.45 6.43
CA LEU A 350 -8.08 -4.69 6.48
C LEU A 350 -8.66 -4.68 7.90
N THR A 351 -8.21 -3.79 8.80
CA THR A 351 -8.80 -3.68 10.14
C THR A 351 -8.98 -2.23 10.62
N THR A 352 -9.95 -2.01 11.50
CA THR A 352 -10.22 -0.75 12.22
C THR A 352 -9.36 -0.59 13.48
N ASP A 353 -8.73 -1.67 13.95
CA ASP A 353 -7.82 -1.73 15.10
C ASP A 353 -6.53 -2.51 14.75
N PRO A 354 -5.66 -2.01 13.84
CA PRO A 354 -4.37 -2.62 13.61
C PRO A 354 -3.56 -2.69 14.91
N GLN A 355 -3.02 -3.88 15.23
CA GLN A 355 -2.07 -4.06 16.35
C GLN A 355 -1.01 -2.96 16.28
N THR A 356 -0.68 -2.33 17.40
CA THR A 356 0.17 -1.13 17.42
C THR A 356 1.58 -1.43 16.90
N ARG A 357 2.12 -2.64 17.14
CA ARG A 357 3.39 -3.06 16.52
C ARG A 357 3.32 -3.14 15.00
N ASN A 358 2.18 -3.52 14.44
CA ASN A 358 1.98 -3.60 12.99
C ASN A 358 1.82 -2.21 12.39
N PHE A 359 1.00 -1.38 13.01
CA PHE A 359 0.76 0.00 12.59
C PHE A 359 2.06 0.81 12.53
N LEU A 360 2.86 0.81 13.61
CA LEU A 360 4.14 1.51 13.67
C LEU A 360 5.19 0.94 12.71
N GLN A 361 5.19 -0.37 12.44
CA GLN A 361 6.12 -0.95 11.46
C GLN A 361 5.70 -0.69 10.01
N ASP A 362 4.41 -0.73 9.69
CA ASP A 362 3.92 -0.35 8.35
C ASP A 362 4.24 1.13 8.07
N LEU A 363 4.22 1.99 9.10
CA LEU A 363 4.62 3.40 9.01
C LEU A 363 6.12 3.60 8.67
N ILE A 364 7.01 2.63 8.92
CA ILE A 364 8.39 2.65 8.41
C ILE A 364 8.38 2.60 6.87
N GLY A 365 7.63 1.66 6.28
CA GLY A 365 7.51 1.53 4.83
C GLY A 365 6.79 2.74 4.20
N ILE A 366 5.74 3.22 4.86
CA ILE A 366 4.97 4.41 4.43
C ILE A 366 5.83 5.68 4.48
N SER A 367 6.84 5.77 5.36
CA SER A 367 7.73 6.94 5.43
C SER A 367 8.48 7.18 4.12
N PHE A 368 8.86 6.13 3.37
CA PHE A 368 9.45 6.27 2.05
C PHE A 368 8.45 6.63 0.95
N LEU A 369 7.14 6.31 1.12
CA LEU A 369 6.11 6.55 0.09
C LEU A 369 5.36 7.88 0.26
N ASN A 370 5.03 8.29 1.49
CA ASN A 370 4.18 9.45 1.75
C ASN A 370 4.43 10.03 3.16
N GLN A 371 5.19 11.12 3.23
CA GLN A 371 5.48 11.87 4.46
C GLN A 371 4.23 12.25 5.25
N LYS A 372 3.19 12.77 4.57
CA LYS A 372 1.96 13.28 5.22
C LYS A 372 1.24 12.14 5.95
N ARG A 373 1.14 10.96 5.33
CA ARG A 373 0.54 9.75 5.92
C ARG A 373 1.40 9.18 7.05
N ALA A 374 2.72 9.12 6.88
CA ALA A 374 3.62 8.65 7.93
C ALA A 374 3.49 9.50 9.20
N ARG A 375 3.58 10.83 9.08
CA ARG A 375 3.43 11.79 10.18
C ARG A 375 2.07 11.70 10.85
N ALA A 376 0.99 11.66 10.07
CA ALA A 376 -0.38 11.53 10.60
C ALA A 376 -0.62 10.19 11.31
N GLY A 377 -0.01 9.11 10.83
CA GLY A 377 -0.03 7.80 11.50
C GLY A 377 0.69 7.84 12.84
N ILE A 378 1.91 8.37 12.90
CA ILE A 378 2.66 8.50 14.16
C ILE A 378 1.87 9.36 15.18
N LEU A 379 1.28 10.48 14.74
CA LEU A 379 0.36 11.28 15.57
C LEU A 379 -0.82 10.47 16.11
N LYS A 380 -1.51 9.70 15.26
CA LYS A 380 -2.69 8.89 15.63
C LYS A 380 -2.36 7.73 16.57
N ALA A 381 -1.11 7.27 16.60
CA ALA A 381 -0.60 6.33 17.60
C ALA A 381 -0.28 7.04 18.93
N ILE A 382 0.47 8.15 18.89
CA ILE A 382 0.86 8.92 20.08
C ILE A 382 -0.38 9.48 20.80
N SER A 383 -1.39 9.94 20.07
CA SER A 383 -2.66 10.44 20.64
C SER A 383 -3.54 9.35 21.27
N GLN A 384 -3.07 8.10 21.32
CA GLN A 384 -3.71 6.99 22.02
C GLN A 384 -2.84 6.45 23.16
N GLN A 385 -1.69 7.08 23.45
CA GLN A 385 -0.86 6.78 24.61
C GLN A 385 -1.55 7.25 25.89
N ALA A 386 -1.46 6.46 26.95
CA ALA A 386 -1.89 6.84 28.30
C ALA A 386 -0.83 7.72 28.99
N GLY A 387 -1.24 8.53 29.98
CA GLY A 387 -0.36 9.45 30.72
C GLY A 387 0.79 8.77 31.47
N ASN A 388 0.70 7.46 31.71
CA ASN A 388 1.78 6.65 32.27
C ASN A 388 2.85 6.21 31.24
N GLY A 389 2.69 6.57 29.96
CA GLY A 389 3.60 6.21 28.86
C GLY A 389 3.23 4.94 28.09
N ALA A 390 2.19 4.19 28.48
CA ALA A 390 1.77 2.99 27.75
C ALA A 390 1.08 3.33 26.42
N LEU A 391 1.51 2.74 25.32
CA LEU A 391 0.70 2.62 24.10
C LEU A 391 -0.20 1.36 24.20
N PRO A 392 -1.44 1.40 23.67
CA PRO A 392 -2.36 0.26 23.69
C PRO A 392 -1.94 -0.83 22.70
N ASP A 393 -2.36 -2.08 22.92
CA ASP A 393 -2.03 -3.23 22.05
C ASP A 393 -2.46 -3.03 20.57
N GLY A 394 -3.51 -2.23 20.31
CA GLY A 394 -3.96 -1.83 18.97
C GLY A 394 -4.32 -0.34 18.88
N ILE A 395 -4.18 0.26 17.70
CA ILE A 395 -4.53 1.67 17.42
C ILE A 395 -5.93 1.73 16.81
N LEU A 396 -6.88 2.36 17.50
CA LEU A 396 -8.24 2.56 17.02
C LEU A 396 -8.26 3.62 15.91
N LEU A 397 -8.64 3.25 14.69
CA LEU A 397 -8.60 4.16 13.53
C LEU A 397 -9.77 5.13 13.48
N ASN A 398 -10.89 4.83 14.15
CA ASN A 398 -12.09 5.66 14.24
C ASN A 398 -12.77 5.48 15.60
N ASP A 399 -13.69 6.38 15.94
CA ASP A 399 -14.29 6.49 17.29
C ASP A 399 -15.28 5.35 17.61
N ASP A 400 -15.80 4.65 16.60
CA ASP A 400 -16.69 3.48 16.72
C ASP A 400 -15.91 2.13 16.75
N ALA A 401 -14.58 2.17 16.75
CA ALA A 401 -13.73 0.99 16.74
C ALA A 401 -13.43 0.48 18.16
N GLU A 402 -13.42 -0.84 18.31
CA GLU A 402 -13.02 -1.54 19.54
C GLU A 402 -11.80 -2.42 19.28
N LEU A 403 -10.99 -2.67 20.33
CA LEU A 403 -9.90 -3.64 20.30
C LEU A 403 -10.47 -5.06 20.22
N LYS A 404 -10.06 -5.82 19.21
CA LYS A 404 -10.58 -7.15 18.86
C LYS A 404 -9.50 -8.23 18.91
N TYR A 405 -9.94 -9.46 19.14
CA TYR A 405 -9.10 -10.67 19.11
C TYR A 405 -7.84 -10.54 20.01
N ILE A 406 -6.64 -10.56 19.41
CA ILE A 406 -5.36 -10.55 20.11
C ILE A 406 -5.03 -9.20 20.75
N ASN A 407 -5.63 -8.09 20.30
CA ASN A 407 -5.52 -6.77 20.96
C ASN A 407 -6.21 -6.71 22.34
N GLN A 408 -6.91 -7.78 22.74
CA GLN A 408 -7.51 -7.93 24.08
C GLN A 408 -6.60 -8.72 25.05
N VAL A 409 -5.41 -9.14 24.60
CA VAL A 409 -4.42 -9.89 25.39
C VAL A 409 -3.20 -8.97 25.58
N PRO A 410 -2.69 -8.76 26.81
CA PRO A 410 -1.68 -7.73 27.08
C PRO A 410 -0.26 -8.17 26.70
N HIS A 411 0.30 -7.54 25.66
CA HIS A 411 1.70 -7.73 25.22
C HIS A 411 2.60 -6.60 25.74
N GLN A 412 3.86 -6.91 26.03
CA GLN A 412 4.75 -5.97 26.73
C GLN A 412 5.72 -5.17 25.84
N ASP A 413 5.69 -5.40 24.52
CA ASP A 413 6.67 -4.81 23.59
C ASP A 413 6.17 -3.62 22.78
N ILE A 414 4.93 -3.17 22.99
CA ILE A 414 4.27 -2.15 22.14
C ILE A 414 5.12 -0.87 21.99
N ASN A 415 5.69 -0.38 23.10
CA ASN A 415 6.44 0.86 23.13
C ASN A 415 7.80 0.81 22.39
N VAL A 416 8.36 -0.38 22.14
CA VAL A 416 9.63 -0.57 21.42
C VAL A 416 9.59 0.07 20.02
N TRP A 417 8.43 -0.03 19.37
CA TRP A 417 8.28 0.30 17.94
C TRP A 417 8.18 1.80 17.67
N LEU A 418 7.86 2.61 18.69
CA LEU A 418 7.73 4.07 18.56
C LEU A 418 9.06 4.75 18.13
N PRO A 419 10.19 4.61 18.87
CA PRO A 419 11.47 5.19 18.43
C PRO A 419 11.95 4.63 17.10
N ILE A 420 11.73 3.34 16.81
CA ILE A 420 12.21 2.68 15.58
C ILE A 420 11.49 3.25 14.35
N CYS A 421 10.18 3.49 14.45
CA CYS A 421 9.37 4.17 13.44
C CYS A 421 9.75 5.64 13.32
N LEU A 422 9.87 6.35 14.44
CA LEU A 422 10.19 7.77 14.48
C LEU A 422 11.59 8.07 13.91
N GLN A 423 12.59 7.21 14.17
CA GLN A 423 13.91 7.32 13.55
C GLN A 423 13.82 7.18 12.03
N ALA A 424 13.07 6.23 11.48
CA ALA A 424 12.90 6.10 10.02
C ALA A 424 12.24 7.34 9.40
N TYR A 425 11.23 7.89 10.06
CA TYR A 425 10.57 9.13 9.64
C TYR A 425 11.52 10.35 9.67
N LEU A 426 12.27 10.51 10.76
CA LEU A 426 13.22 11.61 10.95
C LEU A 426 14.44 11.50 10.03
N ASP A 427 14.96 10.29 9.82
CA ASP A 427 16.04 10.00 8.87
C ASP A 427 15.59 10.41 7.46
N GLU A 428 14.45 9.94 6.98
CA GLU A 428 13.97 10.26 5.62
C GLU A 428 13.65 11.75 5.46
N HIS A 429 12.93 12.37 6.39
CA HIS A 429 12.32 13.69 6.18
C HIS A 429 13.01 14.89 6.86
N ASN A 430 13.83 14.67 7.89
CA ASN A 430 14.39 15.72 8.76
C ASN A 430 13.33 16.66 9.38
N ASP A 431 12.10 16.18 9.57
CA ASP A 431 11.04 16.90 10.28
C ASP A 431 11.24 16.78 11.81
N TYR A 432 12.35 17.34 12.31
CA TYR A 432 12.63 17.40 13.75
C TYR A 432 11.75 18.44 14.48
N GLU A 433 11.09 19.38 13.77
CA GLU A 433 10.07 20.27 14.39
C GLU A 433 8.90 19.45 14.96
N PHE A 434 8.55 18.32 14.33
CA PHE A 434 7.56 17.36 14.82
C PHE A 434 7.78 16.92 16.27
N LEU A 435 9.04 16.79 16.73
CA LEU A 435 9.37 16.42 18.11
C LEU A 435 8.87 17.45 19.15
N THR A 436 8.57 18.67 18.71
CA THR A 436 8.06 19.76 19.56
C THR A 436 6.53 19.92 19.49
N GLU A 437 5.84 19.12 18.69
CA GLU A 437 4.39 19.18 18.56
C GLU A 437 3.70 18.61 19.80
N ASN A 438 2.74 19.36 20.36
CA ASN A 438 1.98 18.94 21.52
C ASN A 438 0.84 18.01 21.12
N VAL A 439 0.76 16.86 21.78
CA VAL A 439 -0.32 15.87 21.64
C VAL A 439 -0.93 15.64 23.03
N ALA A 440 -2.20 15.25 23.09
CA ALA A 440 -2.87 14.89 24.35
C ALA A 440 -2.82 13.36 24.57
N PHE A 441 -2.90 12.94 25.84
CA PHE A 441 -3.05 11.53 26.19
C PHE A 441 -4.49 11.04 26.00
N VAL A 442 -4.68 9.71 25.98
CA VAL A 442 -6.01 9.09 25.80
C VAL A 442 -6.86 9.08 27.09
N ASP A 443 -6.22 9.19 28.25
CA ASP A 443 -6.83 9.05 29.58
C ASP A 443 -6.96 10.38 30.34
N ASN A 444 -6.42 11.48 29.82
CA ASN A 444 -6.46 12.80 30.45
C ASN A 444 -6.21 13.96 29.45
N ASP A 445 -6.63 15.19 29.80
CA ASP A 445 -6.50 16.39 28.96
C ASP A 445 -5.09 17.04 28.96
N GLU A 446 -4.09 16.50 29.68
CA GLU A 446 -2.74 17.06 29.66
C GLU A 446 -2.07 16.86 28.30
N GLN A 447 -1.24 17.83 27.90
CA GLN A 447 -0.51 17.80 26.64
C GLN A 447 0.99 17.70 26.86
N ALA A 448 1.63 16.83 26.10
CA ALA A 448 3.06 16.61 26.09
C ALA A 448 3.61 16.75 24.65
N THR A 449 4.88 17.13 24.51
CA THR A 449 5.52 17.13 23.19
C THR A 449 5.75 15.70 22.69
N VAL A 450 5.83 15.49 21.38
CA VAL A 450 6.21 14.17 20.80
C VAL A 450 7.52 13.62 21.41
N ALA A 451 8.49 14.49 21.71
CA ALA A 451 9.70 14.10 22.46
C ALA A 451 9.40 13.61 23.90
N GLN A 452 8.48 14.26 24.62
CA GLN A 452 8.07 13.85 25.96
C GLN A 452 7.21 12.58 25.95
N HIS A 453 6.36 12.38 24.94
CA HIS A 453 5.65 11.12 24.68
C HIS A 453 6.64 9.96 24.44
N LEU A 454 7.72 10.20 23.69
CA LEU A 454 8.81 9.24 23.51
C LEU A 454 9.54 8.93 24.82
N ILE A 455 9.87 9.95 25.62
CA ILE A 455 10.49 9.78 26.95
C ILE A 455 9.60 8.91 27.85
N LEU A 456 8.30 9.18 27.91
CA LEU A 456 7.35 8.38 28.68
C LEU A 456 7.22 6.95 28.14
N ALA A 457 7.26 6.75 26.82
CA ALA A 457 7.24 5.41 26.22
C ALA A 457 8.45 4.57 26.65
N MET A 458 9.63 5.20 26.75
CA MET A 458 10.86 4.56 27.21
C MET A 458 10.90 4.35 28.73
N ASP A 459 10.47 5.33 29.52
CA ASP A 459 10.34 5.20 30.98
C ASP A 459 9.40 4.05 31.35
N TYR A 460 8.32 3.85 30.58
CA TYR A 460 7.41 2.70 30.74
C TYR A 460 8.10 1.35 30.46
N LEU A 461 8.94 1.25 29.41
CA LEU A 461 9.72 0.03 29.14
C LEU A 461 10.74 -0.25 30.26
N ILE A 462 11.38 0.80 30.79
CA ILE A 462 12.30 0.69 31.94
C ILE A 462 11.54 0.22 33.19
N GLY A 463 10.30 0.69 33.39
CA GLY A 463 9.40 0.23 34.46
C GLY A 463 8.95 -1.23 34.34
N ASN A 464 9.07 -1.84 33.16
CA ASN A 464 8.77 -3.26 32.90
C ASN A 464 10.02 -4.17 33.02
N LEU A 465 11.17 -3.65 33.46
CA LEU A 465 12.35 -4.44 33.78
C LEU A 465 12.25 -5.05 35.18
N ASP A 466 12.69 -6.30 35.31
CA ASP A 466 12.79 -6.99 36.59
C ASP A 466 14.06 -6.61 37.38
N GLN A 467 14.24 -7.21 38.56
CA GLN A 467 15.41 -6.99 39.42
C GLN A 467 16.78 -7.39 38.79
N ARG A 468 16.79 -8.12 37.66
CA ARG A 468 17.99 -8.45 36.88
C ARG A 468 18.22 -7.48 35.71
N LYS A 469 17.38 -6.45 35.53
CA LYS A 469 17.30 -5.58 34.34
C LYS A 469 16.90 -6.32 33.06
N LEU A 470 16.06 -7.35 33.18
CA LEU A 470 15.49 -8.08 32.04
C LEU A 470 13.99 -7.77 31.90
N ALA A 471 13.49 -7.64 30.68
CA ALA A 471 12.11 -7.23 30.43
C ALA A 471 11.10 -8.37 30.65
N LEU A 472 10.04 -8.08 31.43
CA LEU A 472 8.93 -9.00 31.66
C LEU A 472 8.10 -9.19 30.37
N ILE A 473 7.71 -10.43 30.05
CA ILE A 473 6.96 -10.77 28.83
C ILE A 473 5.44 -10.69 28.99
N GLY A 474 4.91 -10.78 30.22
CA GLY A 474 3.46 -10.86 30.44
C GLY A 474 2.82 -12.03 29.69
N GLN A 475 1.80 -11.75 28.86
CA GLN A 475 1.14 -12.73 28.00
C GLN A 475 1.59 -12.68 26.54
N GLY A 476 2.67 -11.96 26.22
CA GLY A 476 3.28 -12.00 24.89
C GLY A 476 4.23 -10.83 24.62
N ASP A 477 5.08 -11.05 23.62
CA ASP A 477 5.92 -10.02 23.00
C ASP A 477 5.60 -9.95 21.50
N TRP A 478 6.56 -9.66 20.62
CA TRP A 478 6.34 -9.75 19.16
C TRP A 478 5.88 -11.13 18.67
N CYS A 479 6.06 -12.19 19.48
CA CYS A 479 5.44 -13.49 19.26
C CYS A 479 4.07 -13.60 19.97
N ASP A 480 3.02 -13.10 19.31
CA ASP A 480 1.59 -13.16 19.73
C ASP A 480 1.09 -14.48 20.40
N PRO A 481 1.61 -15.69 20.09
CA PRO A 481 1.16 -16.92 20.74
C PRO A 481 2.08 -17.42 21.88
N MET A 482 3.14 -16.69 22.25
CA MET A 482 4.07 -17.04 23.35
C MET A 482 3.50 -16.65 24.73
N ASN A 483 2.29 -17.11 25.03
CA ASN A 483 1.44 -16.50 26.05
C ASN A 483 1.51 -17.10 27.47
N MET A 484 2.33 -18.14 27.70
CA MET A 484 2.43 -18.80 29.01
C MET A 484 3.83 -18.72 29.65
N VAL A 485 4.75 -17.94 29.08
CA VAL A 485 6.08 -17.72 29.67
C VAL A 485 6.02 -16.85 30.93
N GLY A 486 5.19 -15.80 30.94
CA GLY A 486 5.17 -14.75 31.98
C GLY A 486 3.80 -14.38 32.54
N TYR A 487 2.78 -15.24 32.39
CA TYR A 487 1.41 -14.95 32.82
C TYR A 487 1.25 -14.84 34.34
N LYS A 488 2.21 -15.34 35.13
CA LYS A 488 2.28 -15.15 36.60
C LYS A 488 3.08 -13.90 37.01
N GLY A 489 3.51 -13.08 36.05
CA GLY A 489 4.16 -11.77 36.29
C GLY A 489 5.65 -11.83 36.64
N LYS A 490 6.37 -12.89 36.22
CA LYS A 490 7.82 -13.07 36.48
C LYS A 490 8.62 -13.50 35.25
N GLY A 491 7.96 -14.07 34.25
CA GLY A 491 8.60 -14.53 33.01
C GLY A 491 9.21 -13.38 32.21
N ILE A 492 10.34 -13.68 31.59
CA ILE A 492 11.24 -12.76 30.89
C ILE A 492 11.28 -13.09 29.40
N SER A 493 11.32 -12.07 28.56
CA SER A 493 11.69 -12.20 27.15
C SER A 493 13.09 -11.64 26.91
N THR A 494 14.01 -12.51 26.47
CA THR A 494 15.35 -12.10 26.04
C THR A 494 15.26 -11.21 24.80
N TRP A 495 14.33 -11.51 23.88
CA TRP A 495 14.08 -10.66 22.72
C TRP A 495 13.61 -9.26 23.13
N LEU A 496 12.63 -9.14 24.04
CA LEU A 496 12.14 -7.84 24.49
C LEU A 496 13.19 -7.05 25.27
N SER A 497 14.04 -7.73 26.04
CA SER A 497 15.17 -7.09 26.73
C SER A 497 16.09 -6.40 25.71
N LEU A 498 16.52 -7.14 24.70
CA LEU A 498 17.36 -6.63 23.61
C LEU A 498 16.65 -5.55 22.77
N ALA A 499 15.36 -5.71 22.51
CA ALA A 499 14.55 -4.74 21.79
C ALA A 499 14.35 -3.43 22.56
N THR A 500 14.21 -3.52 23.88
CA THR A 500 14.18 -2.35 24.79
C THR A 500 15.53 -1.64 24.80
N SER A 501 16.64 -2.38 24.92
CA SER A 501 18.00 -1.80 24.82
C SER A 501 18.18 -1.03 23.50
N TRP A 502 17.81 -1.62 22.36
CA TRP A 502 17.90 -0.93 21.08
C TRP A 502 16.95 0.28 20.97
N ALA A 503 15.71 0.17 21.46
CA ALA A 503 14.74 1.28 21.49
C ALA A 503 15.22 2.46 22.36
N LEU A 504 15.89 2.19 23.49
CA LEU A 504 16.52 3.18 24.35
C LEU A 504 17.70 3.86 23.64
N GLN A 505 18.57 3.11 22.97
CA GLN A 505 19.66 3.66 22.16
C GLN A 505 19.18 4.52 20.98
N VAL A 506 18.09 4.12 20.31
CA VAL A 506 17.44 4.94 19.27
C VAL A 506 16.89 6.22 19.88
N SER A 507 16.19 6.14 21.02
CA SER A 507 15.64 7.30 21.72
C SER A 507 16.73 8.27 22.18
N ALA A 508 17.85 7.77 22.70
CA ALA A 508 19.00 8.59 23.08
C ALA A 508 19.58 9.37 21.90
N ARG A 509 19.65 8.78 20.69
CA ARG A 509 20.08 9.50 19.47
C ARG A 509 19.08 10.56 19.02
N ILE A 510 17.78 10.30 19.13
CA ILE A 510 16.72 11.28 18.81
C ILE A 510 16.72 12.44 19.80
N LEU A 511 16.94 12.16 21.10
CA LEU A 511 16.83 13.12 22.19
C LEU A 511 18.12 13.88 22.52
N GLY A 512 19.28 13.51 21.98
CA GLY A 512 20.57 14.09 22.37
C GLY A 512 20.67 15.63 22.27
N ASP A 513 20.01 16.24 21.27
CA ASP A 513 19.93 17.70 21.09
C ASP A 513 18.80 18.38 21.91
N ILE A 514 17.94 17.60 22.59
CA ILE A 514 16.68 18.03 23.20
C ILE A 514 16.70 17.86 24.72
N ASP A 515 17.04 16.66 25.18
CA ASP A 515 17.27 16.31 26.59
C ASP A 515 18.45 15.33 26.67
N SER A 516 19.66 15.91 26.78
CA SER A 516 20.89 15.13 26.89
C SER A 516 20.95 14.28 28.16
N GLN A 517 20.26 14.68 29.24
CA GLN A 517 20.25 13.94 30.50
C GLN A 517 19.40 12.67 30.38
N LYS A 518 18.25 12.72 29.71
CA LYS A 518 17.48 11.52 29.35
C LYS A 518 18.22 10.67 28.32
N ALA A 519 18.91 11.27 27.34
CA ALA A 519 19.71 10.52 26.38
C ALA A 519 20.85 9.73 27.06
N GLU A 520 21.61 10.35 27.96
CA GLU A 520 22.64 9.68 28.77
C GLU A 520 22.05 8.58 29.65
N HIS A 521 20.92 8.84 30.31
CA HIS A 521 20.24 7.84 31.14
C HIS A 521 19.76 6.62 30.34
N PHE A 522 19.13 6.84 29.18
CA PHE A 522 18.67 5.76 28.31
C PHE A 522 19.83 4.95 27.72
N GLY A 523 20.96 5.59 27.40
CA GLY A 523 22.20 4.90 27.04
C GLY A 523 22.68 3.97 28.17
N ALA A 524 22.84 4.50 29.38
CA ALA A 524 23.30 3.71 30.53
C ALA A 524 22.39 2.53 30.87
N VAL A 525 21.06 2.70 30.78
CA VAL A 525 20.12 1.59 31.02
C VAL A 525 20.13 0.56 29.87
N ALA A 526 20.37 0.97 28.63
CA ALA A 526 20.56 0.02 27.52
C ALA A 526 21.81 -0.86 27.75
N ASP A 527 22.90 -0.29 28.25
CA ASP A 527 24.11 -1.02 28.61
C ASP A 527 23.86 -1.99 29.79
N GLU A 528 23.16 -1.56 30.85
CA GLU A 528 22.74 -2.46 31.95
C GLU A 528 21.90 -3.66 31.45
N ILE A 529 20.99 -3.45 30.49
CA ILE A 529 20.18 -4.53 29.91
C ILE A 529 21.06 -5.46 29.05
N ASN A 530 22.01 -4.92 28.30
CA ASN A 530 22.95 -5.70 27.49
C ASN A 530 23.83 -6.61 28.37
N ASP A 531 24.37 -6.09 29.47
CA ASP A 531 25.12 -6.86 30.45
C ASP A 531 24.26 -7.93 31.12
N ALA A 532 23.02 -7.60 31.50
CA ALA A 532 22.07 -8.56 32.07
C ALA A 532 21.73 -9.71 31.11
N VAL A 533 21.50 -9.41 29.82
CA VAL A 533 21.24 -10.42 28.79
C VAL A 533 22.47 -11.32 28.57
N ASN A 534 23.68 -10.76 28.59
CA ASN A 534 24.91 -11.54 28.54
C ASN A 534 25.11 -12.42 29.79
N GLN A 535 24.77 -11.93 30.98
CA GLN A 535 24.91 -12.67 32.24
C GLN A 535 23.88 -13.80 32.41
N HIS A 536 22.65 -13.60 31.93
CA HIS A 536 21.51 -14.46 32.26
C HIS A 536 20.87 -15.20 31.08
N CYS A 537 21.17 -14.81 29.85
CA CYS A 537 20.51 -15.36 28.66
C CYS A 537 21.47 -15.90 27.59
N TRP A 538 22.79 -15.79 27.75
CA TRP A 538 23.75 -16.47 26.87
C TRP A 538 23.87 -17.96 27.24
N ASP A 539 23.53 -18.86 26.33
CA ASP A 539 23.57 -20.32 26.51
C ASP A 539 24.90 -20.95 26.03
N GLY A 540 25.94 -20.14 25.83
CA GLY A 540 27.28 -20.58 25.42
C GLY A 540 27.52 -20.56 23.90
N GLN A 541 26.48 -20.74 23.08
CA GLN A 541 26.57 -20.62 21.60
C GLN A 541 25.53 -19.67 20.98
N TRP A 542 24.41 -19.40 21.66
CA TRP A 542 23.39 -18.44 21.24
C TRP A 542 22.66 -17.88 22.47
N TYR A 543 21.83 -16.85 22.26
CA TYR A 543 20.97 -16.30 23.29
C TYR A 543 19.68 -17.11 23.42
N SER A 544 19.31 -17.48 24.66
CA SER A 544 18.03 -18.08 25.00
C SER A 544 16.86 -17.18 24.56
N ARG A 545 15.66 -17.77 24.42
CA ARG A 545 14.46 -17.02 24.03
C ARG A 545 13.82 -16.25 25.19
N GLY A 546 14.00 -16.75 26.41
CA GLY A 546 13.48 -16.16 27.62
C GLY A 546 13.66 -17.06 28.84
N ILE A 547 13.04 -16.65 29.94
CA ILE A 547 13.03 -17.38 31.21
C ILE A 547 11.58 -17.41 31.71
N THR A 548 11.06 -18.58 32.08
CA THR A 548 9.66 -18.75 32.48
C THR A 548 9.38 -18.18 33.88
N ASP A 549 8.10 -18.03 34.25
CA ASP A 549 7.67 -17.59 35.58
C ASP A 549 8.26 -18.40 36.75
N ASP A 550 8.59 -19.67 36.50
CA ASP A 550 9.17 -20.60 37.47
C ASP A 550 10.72 -20.64 37.40
N GLY A 551 11.34 -19.72 36.65
CA GLY A 551 12.78 -19.50 36.59
C GLY A 551 13.55 -20.38 35.59
N LYS A 552 12.86 -21.13 34.72
CA LYS A 552 13.49 -22.04 33.75
C LYS A 552 13.82 -21.29 32.45
N ALA A 553 15.06 -21.35 31.97
CA ALA A 553 15.41 -20.86 30.63
C ALA A 553 14.81 -21.74 29.53
N PHE A 554 14.52 -21.16 28.37
CA PHE A 554 14.07 -21.89 27.18
C PHE A 554 14.61 -21.26 25.89
N GLY A 555 14.61 -22.02 24.79
CA GLY A 555 15.39 -21.65 23.60
C GLY A 555 16.88 -21.93 23.78
N VAL A 556 17.19 -22.99 24.53
CA VAL A 556 18.53 -23.37 24.98
C VAL A 556 18.96 -24.71 24.39
N SER A 557 20.27 -24.97 24.36
CA SER A 557 20.91 -26.18 23.85
C SER A 557 20.45 -27.50 24.49
N SER A 558 19.81 -27.43 25.66
CA SER A 558 19.20 -28.57 26.37
C SER A 558 17.70 -28.78 26.10
N ASP A 559 17.03 -27.86 25.40
CA ASP A 559 15.67 -28.08 24.89
C ASP A 559 15.72 -28.99 23.64
N ALA A 560 14.80 -29.96 23.55
CA ALA A 560 14.69 -30.84 22.38
C ALA A 560 13.90 -30.21 21.22
N GLU A 561 12.92 -29.36 21.52
CA GLU A 561 12.08 -28.62 20.57
C GLU A 561 12.12 -27.12 20.89
N GLY A 562 12.16 -26.28 19.85
CA GLY A 562 12.47 -24.86 19.92
C GLY A 562 13.80 -24.61 20.65
N LYS A 563 14.84 -25.33 20.24
CA LYS A 563 16.20 -25.31 20.80
C LYS A 563 16.93 -23.99 20.57
N ILE A 564 16.65 -23.35 19.43
CA ILE A 564 17.13 -22.00 19.09
C ILE A 564 15.99 -21.21 18.43
N TYR A 565 15.98 -19.90 18.67
CA TYR A 565 15.05 -18.93 18.08
C TYR A 565 15.85 -17.84 17.38
N LEU A 566 15.37 -17.34 16.23
CA LEU A 566 16.06 -16.35 15.42
C LEU A 566 16.10 -14.96 16.07
N ASN A 567 14.97 -14.48 16.60
CA ASN A 567 14.82 -13.09 17.03
C ASN A 567 15.83 -12.65 18.12
N PRO A 568 16.10 -13.41 19.21
CA PRO A 568 17.10 -13.01 20.20
C PRO A 568 18.50 -12.82 19.61
N GLN A 569 18.87 -13.57 18.56
CA GLN A 569 20.19 -13.46 17.94
C GLN A 569 20.27 -12.18 17.10
N SER A 570 19.29 -11.95 16.22
CA SER A 570 19.28 -10.75 15.37
C SER A 570 19.26 -9.48 16.21
N TRP A 571 18.48 -9.47 17.30
CA TRP A 571 18.32 -8.29 18.13
C TRP A 571 19.48 -8.08 19.12
N SER A 572 20.24 -9.11 19.50
CA SER A 572 21.50 -8.92 20.27
C SER A 572 22.60 -8.29 19.43
N TRP A 573 22.57 -8.49 18.11
CA TRP A 573 23.47 -7.83 17.18
C TRP A 573 23.09 -6.36 16.95
N LEU A 574 21.79 -6.05 16.90
CA LEU A 574 21.26 -4.68 16.75
C LEU A 574 21.46 -3.82 18.02
N ALA A 575 21.20 -4.40 19.20
CA ALA A 575 21.34 -3.73 20.50
C ALA A 575 22.81 -3.60 20.96
N GLY A 576 23.76 -4.23 20.26
CA GLY A 576 25.18 -4.23 20.63
C GLY A 576 25.57 -5.23 21.73
N ALA A 577 24.62 -5.95 22.34
CA ALA A 577 24.88 -6.94 23.38
C ALA A 577 25.85 -8.06 22.94
N ALA A 578 25.81 -8.46 21.66
CA ALA A 578 26.70 -9.49 21.12
C ALA A 578 28.06 -8.93 20.70
N GLY A 579 29.09 -9.29 21.47
CA GLY A 579 30.49 -9.13 21.09
C GLY A 579 30.89 -10.03 19.92
N GLU A 580 32.11 -9.82 19.39
CA GLU A 580 32.57 -10.45 18.14
C GLU A 580 32.47 -11.99 18.13
N GLN A 581 32.85 -12.64 19.24
CA GLN A 581 32.78 -14.10 19.34
C GLN A 581 31.32 -14.60 19.43
N GLN A 582 30.49 -13.96 20.26
CA GLN A 582 29.07 -14.31 20.41
C GLN A 582 28.30 -14.11 19.08
N PHE A 583 28.67 -13.10 18.30
CA PHE A 583 28.18 -12.91 16.94
C PHE A 583 28.53 -14.10 16.04
N LYS A 584 29.81 -14.53 16.00
CA LYS A 584 30.26 -15.69 15.21
C LYS A 584 29.55 -16.99 15.64
N ASP A 585 29.50 -17.26 16.94
CA ASP A 585 28.87 -18.47 17.49
C ASP A 585 27.37 -18.52 17.17
N SER A 586 26.66 -17.40 17.36
CA SER A 586 25.21 -17.34 17.10
C SER A 586 24.86 -17.33 15.61
N GLN A 587 25.68 -16.74 14.73
CA GLN A 587 25.52 -16.86 13.27
C GLN A 587 25.75 -18.31 12.81
N ALA A 588 26.81 -18.97 13.27
CA ALA A 588 27.06 -20.38 12.96
C ALA A 588 25.92 -21.30 13.48
N ALA A 589 25.30 -20.96 14.61
CA ALA A 589 24.13 -21.67 15.11
C ALA A 589 22.87 -21.44 14.24
N ILE A 590 22.63 -20.22 13.75
CA ILE A 590 21.54 -19.93 12.78
C ILE A 590 21.75 -20.74 11.50
N GLU A 591 22.96 -20.74 10.96
CA GLU A 591 23.33 -21.54 9.77
C GLU A 591 23.13 -23.04 9.99
N SER A 592 23.45 -23.54 11.20
CA SER A 592 23.36 -24.97 11.53
C SER A 592 21.95 -25.49 11.82
N TYR A 593 21.05 -24.63 12.32
CA TYR A 593 19.73 -25.06 12.84
C TYR A 593 18.52 -24.38 12.17
N LEU A 594 18.67 -23.17 11.62
CA LEU A 594 17.54 -22.36 11.14
C LEU A 594 17.57 -22.12 9.63
N ALA A 595 18.72 -22.25 8.97
CA ALA A 595 18.85 -21.97 7.55
C ALA A 595 18.10 -23.00 6.66
N THR A 596 17.44 -22.49 5.62
CA THR A 596 16.75 -23.29 4.60
C THR A 596 16.95 -22.65 3.21
N PRO A 597 16.71 -23.38 2.11
CA PRO A 597 16.71 -22.79 0.77
C PRO A 597 15.72 -21.62 0.58
N PHE A 598 14.69 -21.54 1.42
CA PHE A 598 13.60 -20.55 1.34
C PHE A 598 13.79 -19.35 2.28
N GLY A 599 14.85 -19.33 3.09
CA GLY A 599 15.12 -18.34 4.14
C GLY A 599 15.29 -18.98 5.53
N ASN A 600 15.62 -18.16 6.53
CA ASN A 600 15.86 -18.63 7.91
C ASN A 600 14.55 -18.80 8.70
N MET A 601 14.38 -19.97 9.32
CA MET A 601 13.25 -20.29 10.20
C MET A 601 13.27 -19.46 11.48
N ILE A 602 12.09 -19.17 12.03
CA ILE A 602 11.93 -18.41 13.28
C ILE A 602 12.42 -19.17 14.52
N LEU A 603 12.31 -20.50 14.53
CA LEU A 603 12.81 -21.41 15.57
C LEU A 603 13.03 -22.81 15.01
N ALA A 604 13.88 -23.61 15.65
CA ALA A 604 14.05 -25.02 15.32
C ALA A 604 14.56 -25.86 16.53
N PRO A 605 14.25 -27.18 16.57
CA PRO A 605 13.18 -27.85 15.82
C PRO A 605 11.80 -27.25 16.11
N ALA A 606 10.82 -27.42 15.24
CA ALA A 606 9.45 -26.98 15.53
C ALA A 606 8.85 -27.84 16.66
N TYR A 607 7.98 -27.26 17.49
CA TYR A 607 7.29 -28.00 18.55
C TYR A 607 6.26 -28.97 17.97
N THR A 608 6.24 -30.22 18.45
CA THR A 608 5.24 -31.22 18.06
C THR A 608 4.12 -31.38 19.08
N GLN A 609 4.32 -30.87 20.30
CA GLN A 609 3.37 -30.98 21.42
C GLN A 609 3.30 -29.69 22.23
N MET A 610 2.18 -29.50 22.95
CA MET A 610 1.98 -28.36 23.85
C MET A 610 3.02 -28.35 24.97
N ARG A 611 3.73 -27.23 25.11
CA ARG A 611 4.62 -26.93 26.22
C ARG A 611 4.04 -25.79 27.06
N GLU A 612 3.49 -26.15 28.22
CA GLU A 612 2.68 -25.25 29.06
C GLU A 612 3.45 -24.11 29.73
N ASP A 613 4.78 -24.16 29.80
CA ASP A 613 5.65 -23.05 30.22
C ASP A 613 6.05 -22.10 29.06
N ILE A 614 5.50 -22.29 27.85
CA ILE A 614 5.66 -21.39 26.69
C ILE A 614 4.31 -20.95 26.12
N GLY A 615 3.38 -21.90 25.92
CA GLY A 615 1.99 -21.62 25.54
C GLY A 615 1.63 -21.89 24.08
N ARG A 616 0.60 -21.19 23.61
CA ARG A 616 -0.16 -21.44 22.36
C ARG A 616 0.70 -21.57 21.10
N LEU A 617 1.88 -20.96 21.07
CA LEU A 617 2.91 -21.11 20.04
C LEU A 617 3.11 -22.59 19.68
N THR A 618 3.30 -23.40 20.72
CA THR A 618 3.66 -24.83 20.63
C THR A 618 2.50 -25.74 20.19
N GLN A 619 1.31 -25.18 20.02
CA GLN A 619 0.11 -25.86 19.53
C GLN A 619 -0.14 -25.63 18.03
N LYS A 620 0.57 -24.67 17.39
CA LYS A 620 0.51 -24.49 15.94
C LYS A 620 1.18 -25.67 15.24
N PHE A 621 0.72 -26.05 14.06
CA PHE A 621 1.30 -27.18 13.32
C PHE A 621 2.80 -26.96 13.03
N PRO A 622 3.68 -27.98 13.13
CA PRO A 622 5.10 -27.84 12.85
C PRO A 622 5.40 -27.17 11.50
N GLY A 623 6.30 -26.19 11.50
CA GLY A 623 6.67 -25.41 10.32
C GLY A 623 5.63 -24.39 9.85
N CYS A 624 4.46 -24.27 10.50
CA CYS A 624 3.44 -23.26 10.19
C CYS A 624 3.58 -22.02 11.06
N ALA A 625 3.67 -20.85 10.41
CA ALA A 625 3.75 -19.55 11.05
C ALA A 625 4.81 -19.53 12.20
N GLU A 626 4.49 -18.98 13.37
CA GLU A 626 5.46 -18.79 14.44
C GLU A 626 6.08 -20.10 14.97
N ASN A 627 5.45 -21.28 14.78
CA ASN A 627 6.05 -22.57 15.16
C ASN A 627 7.00 -23.09 14.06
N GLY A 628 8.11 -22.38 13.87
CA GLY A 628 9.23 -22.84 13.05
C GLY A 628 9.07 -22.68 11.54
N SER A 629 8.15 -21.85 11.04
CA SER A 629 8.18 -21.46 9.63
C SER A 629 9.37 -20.58 9.29
N VAL A 630 9.67 -20.41 7.99
CA VAL A 630 10.39 -19.24 7.49
C VAL A 630 9.44 -18.05 7.58
N TYR A 631 9.31 -17.52 8.79
CA TYR A 631 8.45 -16.38 9.10
C TYR A 631 9.17 -15.12 8.63
N ASN A 632 8.88 -14.68 7.40
CA ASN A 632 9.68 -13.68 6.68
C ASN A 632 9.91 -12.38 7.48
N HIS A 633 9.00 -12.02 8.39
CA HIS A 633 9.15 -10.84 9.25
C HIS A 633 10.19 -11.03 10.37
N ALA A 634 10.44 -12.25 10.86
CA ALA A 634 11.60 -12.55 11.70
C ALA A 634 12.90 -12.57 10.86
N SER A 635 12.84 -13.18 9.68
CA SER A 635 13.98 -13.32 8.77
C SER A 635 14.51 -11.97 8.27
N ILE A 636 13.64 -10.95 8.09
CA ILE A 636 14.10 -9.61 7.68
C ILE A 636 14.80 -8.83 8.81
N PHE A 637 14.45 -9.08 10.08
CA PHE A 637 15.24 -8.54 11.20
C PHE A 637 16.66 -9.14 11.23
N HIS A 638 16.80 -10.43 10.91
CA HIS A 638 18.11 -11.08 10.78
C HIS A 638 18.92 -10.48 9.63
N ILE A 639 18.31 -10.29 8.45
CA ILE A 639 18.96 -9.63 7.31
C ILE A 639 19.38 -8.20 7.63
N PHE A 640 18.52 -7.40 8.27
CA PHE A 640 18.88 -6.04 8.71
C PHE A 640 20.04 -6.07 9.72
N ALA A 641 20.06 -7.03 10.64
CA ALA A 641 21.15 -7.22 11.59
C ALA A 641 22.46 -7.70 10.93
N LEU A 642 22.39 -8.54 9.88
CA LEU A 642 23.54 -8.91 9.05
C LEU A 642 24.13 -7.68 8.35
N TYR A 643 23.29 -6.79 7.81
CA TYR A 643 23.76 -5.50 7.27
C TYR A 643 24.42 -4.61 8.34
N GLN A 644 23.89 -4.55 9.58
CA GLN A 644 24.56 -3.82 10.67
C GLN A 644 25.91 -4.45 11.07
N LYS A 645 26.07 -5.77 10.93
CA LYS A 645 27.33 -6.50 11.13
C LYS A 645 28.17 -6.64 9.85
N ASN A 646 27.86 -5.87 8.80
CA ASN A 646 28.53 -5.85 7.49
C ASN A 646 28.70 -7.24 6.81
N GLN A 647 27.80 -8.18 7.07
CA GLN A 647 27.76 -9.49 6.40
C GLN A 647 27.00 -9.40 5.08
N VAL A 648 27.57 -8.65 4.14
CA VAL A 648 26.85 -8.12 2.98
C VAL A 648 26.24 -9.20 2.08
N ASP A 649 27.04 -10.18 1.66
CA ASP A 649 26.58 -11.25 0.77
C ASP A 649 25.56 -12.18 1.44
N ALA A 650 25.71 -12.44 2.74
CA ALA A 650 24.74 -13.21 3.52
C ALA A 650 23.38 -12.47 3.64
N ALA A 651 23.43 -11.16 3.88
CA ALA A 651 22.23 -10.31 3.96
C ALA A 651 21.49 -10.25 2.61
N PHE A 652 22.22 -10.02 1.51
CA PHE A 652 21.66 -9.99 0.17
C PHE A 652 21.12 -11.36 -0.29
N SER A 653 21.83 -12.46 0.03
CA SER A 653 21.33 -13.82 -0.19
C SER A 653 19.98 -14.04 0.53
N GLY A 654 19.87 -13.60 1.79
CA GLY A 654 18.62 -13.64 2.55
C GLY A 654 17.49 -12.81 1.92
N LEU A 655 17.78 -11.63 1.36
CA LEU A 655 16.77 -10.86 0.60
C LEU A 655 16.25 -11.65 -0.61
N LYS A 656 17.14 -12.28 -1.37
CA LYS A 656 16.75 -13.07 -2.56
C LYS A 656 15.98 -14.34 -2.19
N GLN A 657 16.29 -14.99 -1.06
CA GLN A 657 15.54 -16.14 -0.56
C GLN A 657 14.07 -15.84 -0.23
N MET A 658 13.71 -14.59 0.07
CA MET A 658 12.31 -14.17 0.29
C MET A 658 11.49 -14.06 -1.00
N LEU A 659 12.12 -13.97 -2.16
CA LEU A 659 11.45 -13.79 -3.44
C LEU A 659 11.03 -15.12 -4.05
N VAL A 660 10.09 -15.08 -5.01
CA VAL A 660 9.58 -16.27 -5.70
C VAL A 660 10.12 -16.29 -7.13
N SER A 661 10.92 -17.30 -7.43
CA SER A 661 11.63 -17.46 -8.70
C SER A 661 10.91 -18.38 -9.69
N GLU A 662 11.32 -18.37 -10.95
CA GLU A 662 10.86 -19.34 -11.96
C GLU A 662 11.21 -20.80 -11.59
N HIS A 663 12.20 -21.01 -10.72
CA HIS A 663 12.65 -22.33 -10.29
C HIS A 663 11.88 -22.91 -9.09
N ASP A 664 11.32 -22.06 -8.22
CA ASP A 664 10.67 -22.49 -6.97
C ASP A 664 9.21 -22.03 -6.82
N ALA A 665 8.65 -21.25 -7.75
CA ALA A 665 7.23 -20.88 -7.78
C ALA A 665 6.26 -22.07 -7.65
N GLN A 666 6.60 -23.24 -8.20
CA GLN A 666 5.79 -24.46 -8.05
C GLN A 666 5.88 -25.05 -6.64
N THR A 667 7.05 -25.01 -5.99
CA THR A 667 7.24 -25.45 -4.60
C THR A 667 6.55 -24.49 -3.62
N ARG A 668 6.70 -23.17 -3.85
CA ARG A 668 6.06 -22.13 -3.04
C ARG A 668 4.56 -21.97 -3.33
N GLN A 669 4.04 -22.55 -4.42
CA GLN A 669 2.66 -22.40 -4.91
C GLN A 669 2.23 -20.93 -5.11
N GLN A 670 3.16 -20.05 -5.49
CA GLN A 670 2.98 -18.59 -5.54
C GLN A 670 3.58 -18.02 -6.84
N LEU A 671 3.37 -16.72 -7.09
CA LEU A 671 4.08 -15.90 -8.08
C LEU A 671 4.88 -14.81 -7.34
N GLY A 672 5.83 -14.15 -8.02
CA GLY A 672 6.71 -13.11 -7.46
C GLY A 672 6.07 -11.75 -7.20
N ASN A 673 4.75 -11.66 -7.00
CA ASN A 673 4.00 -10.40 -6.88
C ASN A 673 3.85 -9.86 -5.44
N PHE A 674 4.24 -10.62 -4.42
CA PHE A 674 4.24 -10.20 -3.01
C PHE A 674 5.15 -11.10 -2.17
N ILE A 675 5.64 -10.60 -1.03
CA ILE A 675 6.25 -11.43 0.01
C ILE A 675 5.13 -11.85 0.99
N PRO A 676 4.89 -13.15 1.23
CA PRO A 676 3.90 -13.62 2.19
C PRO A 676 4.39 -13.43 3.64
N ASN A 677 3.50 -13.53 4.63
CA ASN A 677 3.93 -13.48 6.04
C ASN A 677 4.87 -14.64 6.43
N TYR A 678 4.72 -15.83 5.81
CA TYR A 678 5.67 -16.94 5.95
C TYR A 678 5.73 -17.85 4.72
N TYR A 679 6.86 -18.53 4.56
CA TYR A 679 7.00 -19.77 3.79
C TYR A 679 7.16 -20.94 4.78
N ARG A 680 6.53 -22.09 4.52
CA ARG A 680 6.53 -23.25 5.42
C ARG A 680 7.96 -23.69 5.76
N GLY A 681 8.21 -23.90 7.06
CA GLY A 681 9.50 -24.38 7.56
C GLY A 681 9.76 -25.85 7.22
N LEU A 682 10.93 -26.36 7.62
CA LEU A 682 11.30 -27.75 7.38
C LEU A 682 10.56 -28.70 8.32
N VAL A 683 9.86 -29.69 7.74
CA VAL A 683 9.20 -30.78 8.48
C VAL A 683 9.58 -32.10 7.83
N GLU A 684 10.37 -32.93 8.52
CA GLU A 684 10.91 -34.20 7.99
C GLU A 684 9.84 -35.16 7.45
N THR A 685 8.64 -35.15 8.04
CA THR A 685 7.53 -36.01 7.64
C THR A 685 6.66 -35.44 6.50
N LEU A 686 6.93 -34.21 6.05
CA LEU A 686 6.11 -33.46 5.09
C LEU A 686 6.96 -32.63 4.11
N GLU A 687 8.07 -33.18 3.62
CA GLU A 687 9.04 -32.46 2.76
C GLU A 687 8.40 -31.76 1.55
N SER A 688 7.34 -32.32 0.97
CA SER A 688 6.59 -31.73 -0.16
C SER A 688 5.82 -30.45 0.16
N TYR A 689 5.76 -30.04 1.43
CA TYR A 689 5.20 -28.76 1.87
C TYR A 689 6.27 -27.75 2.27
N ASN A 690 7.54 -28.14 2.39
CA ASN A 690 8.63 -27.21 2.75
C ASN A 690 8.71 -26.06 1.73
N GLY A 691 8.74 -24.81 2.19
CA GLY A 691 8.72 -23.62 1.34
C GLY A 691 7.35 -23.18 0.83
N CYS A 692 6.26 -23.94 1.05
CA CYS A 692 4.90 -23.57 0.64
C CYS A 692 4.52 -22.17 1.18
N SER A 693 4.01 -21.28 0.33
CA SER A 693 3.62 -19.92 0.71
C SER A 693 2.29 -19.89 1.44
N SER A 694 2.21 -19.09 2.50
CA SER A 694 0.96 -18.82 3.21
C SER A 694 -0.10 -18.10 2.37
N GLN A 695 0.27 -17.53 1.22
CA GLN A 695 -0.56 -16.65 0.37
C GLN A 695 -1.08 -15.37 1.07
N LEU A 696 -0.63 -15.07 2.31
CA LEU A 696 -1.08 -13.91 3.07
C LEU A 696 -0.23 -12.68 2.81
N LEU A 697 -0.82 -11.66 2.19
CA LEU A 697 -0.17 -10.37 1.89
C LEU A 697 0.10 -9.50 3.12
N HIS A 698 -0.56 -9.79 4.25
CA HIS A 698 -0.51 -9.00 5.48
C HIS A 698 0.78 -9.31 6.25
N THR A 699 1.83 -8.51 6.05
CA THR A 699 3.10 -8.69 6.76
C THR A 699 3.91 -7.40 6.86
N GLY A 700 4.48 -7.14 8.03
CA GLY A 700 5.43 -6.03 8.22
C GLY A 700 6.76 -6.23 7.50
N THR A 701 7.00 -7.43 6.93
CA THR A 701 8.24 -7.74 6.19
C THR A 701 8.57 -6.68 5.15
N VAL A 702 7.59 -6.22 4.38
CA VAL A 702 7.86 -5.32 3.25
C VAL A 702 8.33 -3.92 3.67
N ALA A 703 7.91 -3.43 4.84
CA ALA A 703 8.41 -2.17 5.37
C ALA A 703 9.92 -2.26 5.71
N TRP A 704 10.32 -3.36 6.36
CA TRP A 704 11.72 -3.65 6.68
C TRP A 704 12.54 -4.04 5.46
N PHE A 705 11.96 -4.75 4.49
CA PHE A 705 12.61 -5.07 3.22
C PHE A 705 12.93 -3.78 2.46
N TYR A 706 11.98 -2.86 2.33
CA TYR A 706 12.20 -1.59 1.66
C TYR A 706 13.22 -0.71 2.42
N ARG A 707 13.23 -0.76 3.75
CA ARG A 707 14.29 -0.16 4.58
C ARG A 707 15.67 -0.77 4.26
N CYS A 708 15.82 -2.09 4.24
CA CYS A 708 17.09 -2.75 3.88
C CYS A 708 17.56 -2.37 2.48
N ILE A 709 16.66 -2.31 1.50
CA ILE A 709 16.96 -1.86 0.14
C ILE A 709 17.53 -0.43 0.15
N ILE A 710 16.82 0.52 0.74
CA ILE A 710 17.15 1.95 0.67
C ILE A 710 18.31 2.33 1.59
N GLU A 711 18.24 1.97 2.88
CA GLU A 711 19.18 2.41 3.91
C GLU A 711 20.46 1.58 3.97
N GLU A 712 20.46 0.31 3.54
CA GLU A 712 21.58 -0.62 3.78
C GLU A 712 22.24 -1.11 2.48
N LEU A 713 21.51 -1.81 1.60
CA LEU A 713 22.03 -2.37 0.34
C LEU A 713 22.60 -1.25 -0.54
N PHE A 714 21.74 -0.34 -0.97
CA PHE A 714 22.17 0.85 -1.74
C PHE A 714 22.76 1.94 -0.84
N GLY A 715 22.50 1.87 0.47
CA GLY A 715 23.09 2.75 1.46
C GLY A 715 22.73 4.22 1.27
N LEU A 716 21.57 4.53 0.70
CA LEU A 716 21.07 5.87 0.41
C LEU A 716 20.16 6.34 1.54
N LYS A 717 20.75 6.39 2.74
CA LYS A 717 20.05 6.64 4.01
C LYS A 717 19.92 8.13 4.28
N GLY A 718 18.74 8.56 4.69
CA GLY A 718 18.52 9.94 5.13
C GLY A 718 19.21 10.26 6.45
N HIS A 719 19.69 11.50 6.60
CA HIS A 719 20.36 12.03 7.78
C HIS A 719 19.87 13.48 8.04
N LYS A 720 20.00 14.00 9.27
CA LYS A 720 19.58 15.36 9.64
C LYS A 720 20.01 16.40 8.58
N ASP A 721 21.31 16.45 8.32
CA ASP A 721 21.95 17.39 7.38
C ASP A 721 21.77 17.08 5.87
N GLY A 722 21.24 15.92 5.47
CA GLY A 722 21.22 15.53 4.04
C GLY A 722 21.09 14.02 3.79
N LEU A 723 21.74 13.52 2.73
CA LEU A 723 21.77 12.10 2.37
C LEU A 723 23.11 11.48 2.77
N LEU A 724 23.09 10.48 3.64
CA LEU A 724 24.24 9.67 4.00
C LEU A 724 24.39 8.51 3.00
N VAL A 725 25.60 8.30 2.50
CA VAL A 725 25.93 7.32 1.46
C VAL A 725 26.87 6.25 2.04
N GLN A 726 26.34 5.06 2.30
CA GLN A 726 27.06 3.92 2.90
C GLN A 726 26.63 2.57 2.27
N PRO A 727 26.80 2.38 0.96
CA PRO A 727 26.34 1.17 0.27
C PRO A 727 27.01 -0.11 0.77
N LYS A 728 26.20 -1.16 0.84
CA LYS A 728 26.57 -2.54 1.16
C LYS A 728 26.09 -3.43 0.01
N LEU A 729 26.73 -3.26 -1.15
CA LEU A 729 26.46 -4.07 -2.34
C LEU A 729 27.18 -5.43 -2.25
N PRO A 730 26.56 -6.52 -2.73
CA PRO A 730 27.17 -7.85 -2.76
C PRO A 730 28.44 -7.87 -3.62
N THR A 731 29.38 -8.75 -3.29
CA THR A 731 30.71 -8.84 -3.93
C THR A 731 30.65 -9.22 -5.41
N GLY A 732 29.57 -9.88 -5.85
CA GLY A 732 29.36 -10.32 -7.23
C GLY A 732 28.74 -9.28 -8.18
N TRP A 733 28.43 -8.06 -7.73
CA TRP A 733 27.96 -6.97 -8.60
C TRP A 733 29.13 -6.11 -9.09
N GLU A 734 29.16 -5.77 -10.39
CA GLU A 734 30.21 -4.90 -10.97
C GLU A 734 29.74 -3.45 -11.18
N ASN A 735 28.57 -3.27 -11.80
CA ASN A 735 28.01 -1.96 -12.17
C ASN A 735 26.51 -2.00 -11.88
N VAL A 736 25.97 -0.98 -11.21
CA VAL A 736 24.56 -0.93 -10.78
C VAL A 736 24.06 0.51 -10.87
N SER A 737 22.82 0.72 -11.32
CA SER A 737 22.19 2.05 -11.36
C SER A 737 20.95 2.10 -10.46
N VAL A 738 20.76 3.24 -9.80
CA VAL A 738 19.64 3.50 -8.88
C VAL A 738 19.13 4.92 -9.10
N LEU A 739 17.82 5.09 -9.24
CA LEU A 739 17.16 6.40 -9.22
C LEU A 739 16.47 6.60 -7.87
N ARG A 740 17.03 7.46 -7.01
CA ARG A 740 16.54 7.75 -5.66
C ARG A 740 15.85 9.11 -5.63
N ARG A 741 14.58 9.17 -5.20
CA ARG A 741 13.85 10.42 -4.94
C ARG A 741 13.87 10.73 -3.45
N PHE A 742 14.63 11.73 -3.03
CA PHE A 742 14.88 12.05 -1.62
C PHE A 742 14.66 13.54 -1.34
N ARG A 743 13.75 13.85 -0.39
CA ARG A 743 13.38 15.23 0.01
C ARG A 743 13.06 16.18 -1.16
N GLY A 744 12.49 15.64 -2.24
CA GLY A 744 12.13 16.38 -3.46
C GLY A 744 13.24 16.50 -4.50
N ALA A 745 14.48 16.13 -4.18
CA ALA A 745 15.55 15.97 -5.16
C ALA A 745 15.45 14.59 -5.83
N THR A 746 15.85 14.49 -7.10
CA THR A 746 16.05 13.20 -7.79
C THR A 746 17.54 12.96 -8.00
N ILE A 747 18.02 11.79 -7.61
CA ILE A 747 19.44 11.46 -7.60
C ILE A 747 19.62 10.17 -8.39
N ARG A 748 20.27 10.26 -9.55
CA ARG A 748 20.80 9.09 -10.25
C ARG A 748 22.11 8.70 -9.55
N VAL A 749 22.18 7.47 -9.07
CA VAL A 749 23.37 6.89 -8.46
C VAL A 749 23.87 5.75 -9.34
N ASP A 750 25.05 5.90 -9.92
CA ASP A 750 25.73 4.82 -10.65
C ASP A 750 26.88 4.29 -9.80
N TYR A 751 26.74 3.07 -9.29
CA TYR A 751 27.76 2.36 -8.55
C TYR A 751 28.66 1.58 -9.50
N GLN A 752 29.95 1.56 -9.20
CA GLN A 752 30.91 0.67 -9.85
C GLN A 752 31.85 0.06 -8.82
N GLN A 753 31.73 -1.25 -8.63
CA GLN A 753 32.65 -2.04 -7.82
C GLN A 753 33.90 -2.40 -8.63
N ARG A 754 35.06 -2.30 -7.98
CA ARG A 754 36.36 -2.65 -8.56
C ARG A 754 37.22 -3.31 -7.47
N VAL A 755 38.09 -4.23 -7.87
CA VAL A 755 39.13 -4.76 -6.98
C VAL A 755 40.27 -3.73 -6.83
N GLY A 756 40.80 -3.58 -5.61
CA GLY A 756 42.03 -2.83 -5.32
C GLY A 756 41.94 -1.99 -4.05
N ASN A 757 43.04 -1.90 -3.30
CA ASN A 757 43.07 -1.31 -1.95
C ASN A 757 43.06 0.23 -1.98
N LYS A 758 41.88 0.83 -2.17
CA LYS A 758 41.68 2.29 -2.23
C LYS A 758 40.44 2.72 -1.45
N PRO A 759 40.38 3.95 -0.92
CA PRO A 759 39.15 4.45 -0.30
C PRO A 759 38.06 4.68 -1.37
N ASN A 760 36.82 4.33 -1.04
CA ASN A 760 35.64 4.57 -1.88
C ASN A 760 35.54 6.04 -2.29
N GLN A 761 35.20 6.29 -3.56
CA GLN A 761 35.11 7.65 -4.12
C GLN A 761 33.70 7.97 -4.55
N LEU A 762 33.15 9.06 -4.00
CA LEU A 762 31.85 9.62 -4.38
C LEU A 762 32.11 10.87 -5.23
N ILE A 763 31.44 10.97 -6.37
CA ILE A 763 31.59 12.07 -7.34
C ILE A 763 30.19 12.58 -7.70
N LEU A 764 29.84 13.77 -7.22
CA LEU A 764 28.54 14.40 -7.47
C LEU A 764 28.68 15.48 -8.54
N ASP A 765 27.95 15.36 -9.64
CA ASP A 765 27.97 16.28 -10.78
C ASP A 765 29.40 16.58 -11.28
N GLY A 766 30.25 15.53 -11.33
CA GLY A 766 31.66 15.60 -11.71
C GLY A 766 32.63 16.09 -10.61
N LYS A 767 32.16 16.37 -9.39
CA LYS A 767 33.00 16.83 -8.27
C LYS A 767 33.16 15.74 -7.21
N THR A 768 34.40 15.34 -6.94
CA THR A 768 34.71 14.39 -5.86
C THR A 768 34.36 14.98 -4.49
N LEU A 769 33.63 14.23 -3.67
CA LEU A 769 33.25 14.61 -2.32
C LEU A 769 34.30 14.15 -1.31
N SER A 770 34.58 14.97 -0.30
CA SER A 770 35.47 14.66 0.84
C SER A 770 34.75 14.01 2.03
N SER A 771 33.44 13.84 1.93
CA SER A 771 32.58 13.22 2.94
C SER A 771 31.52 12.39 2.23
N ASN A 772 31.02 11.35 2.90
CA ASN A 772 29.94 10.51 2.41
C ASN A 772 28.53 11.04 2.80
N LEU A 773 28.44 12.26 3.33
CA LEU A 773 27.21 12.96 3.65
C LEU A 773 26.98 14.09 2.65
N ILE A 774 26.03 13.89 1.73
CA ILE A 774 25.65 14.86 0.70
C ILE A 774 24.65 15.86 1.31
N LYS A 775 25.08 17.11 1.43
CA LYS A 775 24.28 18.23 1.96
C LYS A 775 23.72 19.08 0.82
N ASP A 776 22.83 20.01 1.17
CA ASP A 776 22.32 21.07 0.28
C ASP A 776 21.62 20.59 -1.01
N LEU A 777 21.13 19.35 -1.02
CA LEU A 777 20.23 18.82 -2.06
C LEU A 777 18.95 19.68 -2.13
N GLN A 778 18.65 20.23 -3.30
CA GLN A 778 17.50 21.10 -3.51
C GLN A 778 16.31 20.31 -4.11
N PRO A 779 15.07 20.60 -3.69
CA PRO A 779 13.87 20.09 -4.36
C PRO A 779 13.81 20.50 -5.84
N ASP A 780 13.13 19.68 -6.65
CA ASP A 780 12.96 19.83 -8.11
C ASP A 780 14.28 19.76 -8.93
N ASN A 781 15.45 19.56 -8.31
CA ASN A 781 16.72 19.33 -9.00
C ASN A 781 16.98 17.84 -9.26
N GLU A 782 17.67 17.58 -10.37
CA GLU A 782 18.29 16.29 -10.68
C GLU A 782 19.80 16.36 -10.38
N TYR A 783 20.34 15.28 -9.80
CA TYR A 783 21.74 15.13 -9.41
C TYR A 783 22.31 13.81 -9.95
N HIS A 784 23.59 13.79 -10.30
CA HIS A 784 24.28 12.58 -10.76
C HIS A 784 25.45 12.22 -9.85
N LEU A 785 25.32 11.12 -9.11
CA LEU A 785 26.29 10.60 -8.16
C LEU A 785 26.95 9.32 -8.72
N HIS A 786 28.22 9.40 -9.11
CA HIS A 786 29.03 8.21 -9.36
C HIS A 786 29.70 7.75 -8.07
N ILE A 787 29.66 6.44 -7.80
CA ILE A 787 30.30 5.83 -6.62
C ILE A 787 31.24 4.71 -7.08
N ASN A 788 32.55 4.97 -7.00
CA ASN A 788 33.54 3.90 -7.14
C ASN A 788 33.70 3.22 -5.77
N LEU A 789 33.30 1.95 -5.70
CA LEU A 789 33.50 1.08 -4.55
C LEU A 789 34.72 0.19 -4.79
N TYR A 790 35.56 0.07 -3.79
CA TYR A 790 36.82 -0.65 -3.85
C TYR A 790 36.78 -1.85 -2.90
N LEU A 791 36.67 -3.04 -3.50
CA LEU A 791 36.79 -4.30 -2.78
C LEU A 791 38.28 -4.56 -2.49
N ALA A 792 38.58 -5.02 -1.28
CA ALA A 792 39.94 -5.38 -0.90
C ALA A 792 40.48 -6.46 -1.84
N ASP A 793 41.70 -6.27 -2.35
CA ASP A 793 42.36 -7.27 -3.16
C ASP A 793 43.06 -8.27 -2.24
N GLU A 794 42.44 -9.45 -2.09
CA GLU A 794 42.96 -10.54 -1.26
C GLU A 794 44.34 -11.04 -1.70
N ASN A 795 44.76 -10.75 -2.94
CA ASN A 795 46.12 -11.02 -3.43
C ASN A 795 47.08 -9.88 -3.06
N ALA A 796 46.67 -8.61 -3.28
CA ALA A 796 47.54 -7.46 -2.99
C ALA A 796 47.79 -7.24 -1.49
N LEU A 797 46.94 -7.77 -0.60
CA LEU A 797 47.21 -7.85 0.84
C LEU A 797 48.46 -8.68 1.21
N GLN A 798 49.07 -9.40 0.26
CA GLN A 798 50.41 -9.99 0.41
C GLN A 798 51.55 -9.12 -0.17
N GLU A 799 51.27 -8.11 -0.99
CA GLU A 799 52.27 -7.31 -1.71
C GLU A 799 52.40 -5.85 -1.21
N GLU A 800 51.38 -5.26 -0.57
CA GLU A 800 51.40 -3.88 -0.05
C GLU A 800 52.28 -3.66 1.21
N ALA A 801 53.29 -4.51 1.41
CA ALA A 801 54.37 -4.27 2.37
C ALA A 801 55.44 -3.29 1.84
N ASP A 802 55.59 -3.15 0.51
CA ASP A 802 56.77 -2.53 -0.12
C ASP A 802 56.54 -1.16 -0.82
N ASN A 803 56.26 -0.14 0.01
CA ASN A 803 56.54 1.30 -0.21
C ASN A 803 55.78 2.12 -1.30
N PRO A 804 55.75 3.48 -1.17
CA PRO A 804 54.75 4.31 -1.87
C PRO A 804 55.26 5.46 -2.78
N VAL A 805 54.41 5.79 -3.77
CA VAL A 805 54.00 7.14 -4.26
C VAL A 805 55.04 8.27 -4.47
N VAL A 806 55.03 8.83 -5.70
CA VAL A 806 55.27 10.26 -6.00
C VAL A 806 54.22 10.75 -7.03
N ALA A 807 53.85 12.03 -7.01
CA ALA A 807 52.75 12.61 -7.82
C ALA A 807 53.20 13.83 -8.67
N ASP A 808 52.25 14.50 -9.37
CA ASP A 808 51.95 15.96 -9.27
C ASP A 808 51.58 16.70 -10.61
N LYS A 809 50.77 17.78 -10.52
CA LYS A 809 50.47 18.91 -11.48
C LYS A 809 49.65 18.63 -12.79
N SER A 810 48.99 19.59 -13.49
CA SER A 810 48.35 20.93 -13.25
C SER A 810 47.85 21.55 -14.62
N VAL A 811 46.97 22.56 -14.87
CA VAL A 811 45.87 23.35 -14.23
C VAL A 811 45.31 24.38 -15.29
N ALA A 812 44.07 24.94 -15.13
CA ALA A 812 43.53 26.22 -15.73
C ALA A 812 43.14 26.28 -17.26
N GLU A 813 42.34 27.21 -17.85
CA GLU A 813 41.32 28.23 -17.41
C GLU A 813 40.50 28.87 -18.61
N ALA A 814 39.32 29.48 -18.33
CA ALA A 814 38.63 30.67 -18.96
C ALA A 814 38.24 30.70 -20.49
N ASP A 815 37.40 31.60 -21.07
CA ASP A 815 36.60 32.78 -20.61
C ASP A 815 35.36 33.14 -21.54
N THR A 816 34.64 34.24 -21.20
CA THR A 816 33.37 34.93 -21.65
C THR A 816 33.17 35.34 -23.16
N VAL A 817 32.00 35.87 -23.67
CA VAL A 817 31.38 37.25 -23.57
C VAL A 817 29.90 37.31 -24.16
N THR A 818 29.15 38.45 -24.04
CA THR A 818 27.67 38.68 -24.19
C THR A 818 27.17 39.67 -25.31
N ALA A 819 25.84 39.75 -25.65
CA ALA A 819 25.05 41.01 -25.97
C ALA A 819 23.54 40.93 -26.46
N ASN A 820 22.62 41.64 -25.77
CA ASN A 820 21.45 42.53 -26.15
C ASN A 820 20.31 42.28 -27.23
N LYS A 821 19.03 42.16 -26.75
CA LYS A 821 17.73 42.91 -27.08
C LYS A 821 17.06 42.80 -28.49
N ALA A 822 15.84 43.30 -28.85
CA ALA A 822 14.84 44.28 -28.30
C ALA A 822 13.30 43.98 -28.63
N GLU A 823 12.41 44.97 -28.86
CA GLU A 823 10.90 44.90 -28.98
C GLU A 823 10.31 45.61 -30.25
N PRO A 824 9.01 45.44 -30.67
CA PRO A 824 7.86 46.20 -30.12
C PRO A 824 6.48 45.44 -30.07
N ALA A 825 5.39 46.15 -29.75
CA ALA A 825 4.11 45.57 -29.28
C ALA A 825 3.15 44.99 -30.35
N ASN A 826 3.08 43.65 -30.40
CA ASN A 826 1.87 42.91 -30.81
C ASN A 826 0.84 42.90 -29.66
N TRP A 827 -0.37 42.37 -29.90
CA TRP A 827 -1.02 41.57 -28.84
C TRP A 827 -0.01 40.50 -28.44
N SER A 828 0.62 40.61 -27.27
CA SER A 828 1.62 39.62 -26.86
C SER A 828 0.96 38.25 -26.90
N GLU A 829 1.60 37.25 -27.52
CA GLU A 829 0.94 35.99 -27.93
C GLU A 829 0.02 35.46 -26.83
N LYS A 830 0.51 35.49 -25.57
CA LYS A 830 -0.19 35.30 -24.29
C LYS A 830 -1.66 35.74 -24.19
N GLN A 831 -2.15 36.75 -24.92
CA GLN A 831 -3.55 37.18 -24.87
C GLN A 831 -4.44 36.39 -25.84
N ALA A 832 -4.01 36.20 -27.09
CA ALA A 832 -4.65 35.25 -28.00
C ALA A 832 -4.48 33.81 -27.45
N LEU A 833 -3.24 33.46 -27.09
CA LEU A 833 -2.80 32.26 -26.37
C LEU A 833 -3.31 32.16 -24.92
N ALA A 834 -4.22 33.04 -24.49
CA ALA A 834 -5.04 32.86 -23.29
C ALA A 834 -6.47 32.41 -23.64
N LEU A 835 -7.03 32.90 -24.76
CA LEU A 835 -8.34 32.49 -25.26
C LEU A 835 -8.27 31.11 -25.92
N THR A 836 -7.23 30.82 -26.73
CA THR A 836 -7.01 29.48 -27.33
C THR A 836 -6.75 28.36 -26.30
N LYS A 837 -6.67 28.69 -25.01
CA LYS A 837 -6.63 27.69 -23.94
C LYS A 837 -8.00 27.13 -23.62
N PHE A 838 -9.04 27.94 -23.77
CA PHE A 838 -10.40 27.56 -23.42
C PHE A 838 -11.04 26.79 -24.57
N LYS A 839 -11.88 25.82 -24.23
CA LYS A 839 -12.75 25.16 -25.21
C LYS A 839 -13.78 26.19 -25.74
N PRO A 840 -14.12 26.16 -27.05
CA PRO A 840 -15.21 26.96 -27.61
C PRO A 840 -16.50 26.82 -26.80
N ILE A 841 -17.33 27.86 -26.76
CA ILE A 841 -18.57 27.82 -25.97
C ILE A 841 -19.55 26.87 -26.64
N ASN A 842 -20.07 25.91 -25.85
CA ASN A 842 -21.23 25.13 -26.24
C ASN A 842 -22.50 25.87 -25.76
N PRO A 843 -23.36 26.37 -26.65
CA PRO A 843 -24.55 27.14 -26.28
C PRO A 843 -25.62 26.31 -25.55
N GLU A 844 -25.53 24.97 -25.55
CA GLU A 844 -26.41 24.08 -24.78
C GLU A 844 -25.92 23.79 -23.36
N LEU A 845 -24.76 24.33 -22.95
CA LEU A 845 -24.23 24.19 -21.59
C LEU A 845 -24.35 25.51 -20.78
N PRO A 846 -24.63 25.44 -19.47
CA PRO A 846 -24.54 26.60 -18.59
C PRO A 846 -23.07 26.98 -18.36
N ASN A 847 -22.80 28.21 -17.93
CA ASN A 847 -21.43 28.69 -17.69
C ASN A 847 -20.97 28.43 -16.23
N LEU A 848 -19.71 28.05 -16.03
CA LEU A 848 -19.08 27.91 -14.70
C LEU A 848 -17.80 28.74 -14.62
N PHE A 849 -17.84 29.81 -13.83
CA PHE A 849 -16.66 30.63 -13.55
C PHE A 849 -15.99 30.18 -12.25
N ILE A 850 -14.68 29.97 -12.28
CA ILE A 850 -13.92 29.47 -11.11
C ILE A 850 -12.85 30.51 -10.77
N LEU A 851 -13.06 31.26 -9.68
CA LEU A 851 -12.11 32.27 -9.22
C LEU A 851 -11.28 31.73 -8.06
N MET A 852 -9.96 31.80 -8.23
CA MET A 852 -8.99 31.09 -7.40
C MET A 852 -7.96 32.01 -6.78
N GLY A 853 -7.47 31.65 -5.60
CA GLY A 853 -6.51 32.45 -4.86
C GLY A 853 -6.32 31.96 -3.43
N VAL A 854 -5.10 32.13 -2.90
CA VAL A 854 -4.75 31.90 -1.49
C VAL A 854 -5.68 32.69 -0.54
N SER A 855 -5.80 32.26 0.70
CA SER A 855 -6.50 33.04 1.74
C SER A 855 -5.97 34.48 1.80
N GLY A 856 -6.86 35.43 2.09
CA GLY A 856 -6.53 36.86 2.06
C GLY A 856 -6.36 37.50 0.67
N SER A 857 -6.24 36.72 -0.42
CA SER A 857 -6.15 37.24 -1.82
C SER A 857 -7.34 38.13 -2.22
N GLY A 858 -8.52 37.80 -1.69
CA GLY A 858 -9.80 38.38 -2.09
C GLY A 858 -10.74 37.39 -2.76
N LYS A 859 -10.32 36.13 -3.05
CA LYS A 859 -11.09 35.12 -3.81
C LYS A 859 -12.60 35.13 -3.57
N SER A 860 -13.06 34.87 -2.34
CA SER A 860 -14.48 34.78 -2.00
C SER A 860 -15.21 36.12 -2.03
N THR A 861 -14.52 37.25 -1.83
CA THR A 861 -15.12 38.60 -1.96
C THR A 861 -15.33 38.96 -3.43
N LEU A 862 -14.31 38.74 -4.27
CA LEU A 862 -14.38 39.01 -5.71
C LEU A 862 -15.38 38.08 -6.41
N ALA A 863 -15.34 36.78 -6.11
CA ALA A 863 -16.26 35.78 -6.67
C ALA A 863 -17.71 36.05 -6.30
N LYS A 864 -17.96 36.63 -5.12
CA LYS A 864 -19.30 37.04 -4.71
C LYS A 864 -19.78 38.28 -5.48
N GLU A 865 -19.00 39.36 -5.47
CA GLU A 865 -19.34 40.61 -6.18
C GLU A 865 -19.52 40.36 -7.70
N PHE A 866 -18.69 39.50 -8.29
CA PHE A 866 -18.80 39.08 -9.68
C PHE A 866 -20.06 38.25 -9.95
N ALA A 867 -20.41 37.31 -9.06
CA ALA A 867 -21.65 36.53 -9.17
C ALA A 867 -22.91 37.42 -9.02
N ASP A 868 -22.91 38.33 -8.05
CA ASP A 868 -24.02 39.23 -7.75
C ASP A 868 -24.21 40.27 -8.88
N ARG A 869 -23.13 40.77 -9.50
CA ARG A 869 -23.18 41.70 -10.65
C ARG A 869 -23.65 41.04 -11.97
N HIS A 870 -23.46 39.73 -12.14
CA HIS A 870 -23.85 38.99 -13.36
C HIS A 870 -25.02 38.00 -13.17
N GLY A 871 -25.61 37.92 -11.97
CA GLY A 871 -26.80 37.10 -11.68
C GLY A 871 -26.56 35.59 -11.59
N TYR A 872 -25.31 35.14 -11.38
CA TYR A 872 -24.95 33.73 -11.39
C TYR A 872 -25.00 33.10 -9.98
N LYS A 873 -25.09 31.76 -9.90
CA LYS A 873 -25.14 31.06 -8.61
C LYS A 873 -23.76 31.01 -7.95
N TYR A 874 -23.53 31.87 -6.97
CA TYR A 874 -22.37 31.79 -6.08
C TYR A 874 -22.35 30.49 -5.25
N ILE A 875 -21.21 29.82 -5.22
CA ILE A 875 -20.90 28.62 -4.43
C ILE A 875 -19.52 28.87 -3.80
N ASP A 876 -19.42 28.82 -2.46
CA ASP A 876 -18.13 28.79 -1.77
C ASP A 876 -17.78 27.34 -1.47
N ALA A 877 -16.67 26.84 -2.02
CA ALA A 877 -16.24 25.47 -1.84
C ALA A 877 -16.08 25.14 -0.36
N ASP A 878 -15.51 26.07 0.42
CA ASP A 878 -15.12 25.88 1.83
C ASP A 878 -16.33 25.47 2.73
N SER A 879 -17.57 25.69 2.26
CA SER A 879 -18.81 25.22 2.92
C SER A 879 -18.97 23.70 2.97
N PHE A 880 -18.41 22.96 2.01
CA PHE A 880 -18.63 21.52 1.84
C PHE A 880 -17.68 20.63 2.66
N HIS A 881 -16.71 21.21 3.37
CA HIS A 881 -15.79 20.47 4.23
C HIS A 881 -16.53 19.68 5.33
N THR A 882 -15.94 18.55 5.75
CA THR A 882 -16.37 17.81 6.95
C THR A 882 -16.28 18.69 8.21
N SER A 883 -16.99 18.30 9.27
CA SER A 883 -16.90 19.00 10.58
C SER A 883 -15.47 19.03 11.12
N GLU A 884 -14.73 17.95 10.90
CA GLU A 884 -13.31 17.81 11.27
C GLU A 884 -12.41 18.75 10.46
N ALA A 885 -12.56 18.81 9.14
CA ALA A 885 -11.83 19.76 8.31
C ALA A 885 -12.15 21.23 8.65
N LYS A 886 -13.37 21.53 9.10
CA LYS A 886 -13.75 22.85 9.61
C LYS A 886 -13.09 23.17 10.96
N LYS A 887 -12.92 22.17 11.84
CA LYS A 887 -12.17 22.29 13.10
C LYS A 887 -10.67 22.55 12.83
N LEU A 888 -10.04 21.71 12.01
CA LEU A 888 -8.62 21.84 11.64
C LEU A 888 -8.29 23.22 11.03
N MET A 889 -9.14 23.74 10.13
CA MET A 889 -8.95 25.10 9.59
C MET A 889 -9.11 26.21 10.64
N ALA A 890 -10.02 26.06 11.61
CA ALA A 890 -10.20 27.03 12.70
C ALA A 890 -8.98 27.04 13.65
N GLU A 891 -8.38 25.87 13.88
CA GLU A 891 -7.11 25.66 14.60
C GLU A 891 -5.88 26.06 13.76
N ALA A 892 -6.10 26.60 12.55
CA ALA A 892 -5.10 27.05 11.60
C ALA A 892 -4.16 25.96 11.05
N ILE A 893 -4.58 24.69 11.13
CA ILE A 893 -3.87 23.53 10.61
C ILE A 893 -4.12 23.41 9.10
N PRO A 894 -3.09 23.23 8.25
CA PRO A 894 -3.27 23.11 6.81
C PRO A 894 -3.91 21.76 6.48
N LEU A 895 -5.13 21.78 5.90
CA LEU A 895 -5.78 20.56 5.43
C LEU A 895 -4.88 19.82 4.44
N THR A 896 -4.65 18.53 4.63
CA THR A 896 -3.95 17.72 3.62
C THR A 896 -4.83 17.56 2.38
N ASP A 897 -4.20 17.27 1.24
CA ASP A 897 -4.93 17.08 -0.01
C ASP A 897 -5.86 15.85 0.04
N GLU A 898 -5.57 14.91 0.94
CA GLU A 898 -6.40 13.75 1.24
C GLU A 898 -7.68 14.11 2.02
N ILE A 899 -7.63 15.13 2.88
CA ILE A 899 -8.83 15.73 3.52
C ILE A 899 -9.58 16.63 2.52
N ARG A 900 -8.92 17.09 1.45
CA ARG A 900 -9.52 17.90 0.39
C ARG A 900 -10.23 17.06 -0.69
N ILE A 901 -9.85 15.80 -0.91
CA ILE A 901 -10.40 14.96 -1.99
C ILE A 901 -11.93 14.72 -1.82
N PRO A 902 -12.43 14.10 -0.71
CA PRO A 902 -13.88 13.90 -0.51
C PRO A 902 -14.68 15.21 -0.46
N TRP A 903 -14.03 16.31 -0.09
CA TRP A 903 -14.57 17.65 -0.13
C TRP A 903 -14.76 18.16 -1.56
N ILE A 904 -13.74 18.02 -2.42
CA ILE A 904 -13.77 18.41 -3.83
C ILE A 904 -14.83 17.58 -4.58
N GLU A 905 -14.88 16.26 -4.36
CA GLU A 905 -15.93 15.39 -4.94
C GLU A 905 -17.33 15.81 -4.49
N SER A 906 -17.51 16.17 -3.21
CA SER A 906 -18.78 16.71 -2.71
C SER A 906 -19.19 18.02 -3.41
N VAL A 907 -18.22 18.92 -3.69
CA VAL A 907 -18.45 20.16 -4.45
C VAL A 907 -18.74 19.85 -5.93
N GLN A 908 -18.01 18.92 -6.55
CA GLN A 908 -18.20 18.51 -7.94
C GLN A 908 -19.56 17.83 -8.16
N SER A 909 -19.94 16.86 -7.32
CA SER A 909 -21.24 16.20 -7.35
C SER A 909 -22.39 17.22 -7.20
N TYR A 910 -22.24 18.16 -6.27
CA TYR A 910 -23.17 19.29 -6.13
C TYR A 910 -23.22 20.16 -7.40
N LEU A 911 -22.08 20.50 -8.02
CA LEU A 911 -22.03 21.25 -9.28
C LEU A 911 -22.66 20.50 -10.45
N GLN A 912 -22.43 19.19 -10.60
CA GLN A 912 -23.09 18.34 -11.60
C GLN A 912 -24.62 18.37 -11.43
N SER A 913 -25.11 18.41 -10.18
CA SER A 913 -26.55 18.55 -9.90
C SER A 913 -27.12 19.92 -10.32
N GLN A 914 -26.30 20.98 -10.41
CA GLN A 914 -26.72 22.30 -10.90
C GLN A 914 -26.60 22.41 -12.43
N ALA A 915 -25.59 21.79 -13.04
CA ALA A 915 -25.47 21.68 -14.51
C ALA A 915 -26.70 20.99 -15.12
N ARG A 916 -27.14 19.87 -14.53
CA ARG A 916 -28.38 19.15 -14.87
C ARG A 916 -29.67 19.99 -14.72
N ARG A 917 -29.56 21.25 -14.26
CA ARG A 917 -30.65 22.23 -14.11
C ARG A 917 -30.42 23.51 -14.95
N GLN A 918 -29.49 23.48 -15.91
CA GLN A 918 -29.21 24.58 -16.85
C GLN A 918 -28.97 25.94 -16.16
N ARG A 919 -28.14 25.97 -15.11
CA ARG A 919 -27.93 27.16 -14.26
C ARG A 919 -26.47 27.60 -14.17
N ASN A 920 -26.17 28.80 -14.65
CA ASN A 920 -24.85 29.42 -14.55
C ASN A 920 -24.37 29.59 -13.09
N CYS A 921 -23.10 29.27 -12.84
CA CYS A 921 -22.50 29.20 -11.51
C CYS A 921 -21.18 29.99 -11.42
N VAL A 922 -20.85 30.45 -10.21
CA VAL A 922 -19.52 30.98 -9.86
C VAL A 922 -19.02 30.24 -8.62
N LEU A 923 -17.88 29.57 -8.75
CA LEU A 923 -17.22 28.86 -7.67
C LEU A 923 -16.09 29.72 -7.11
N ALA A 924 -16.19 30.10 -5.83
CA ALA A 924 -15.05 30.54 -5.05
C ALA A 924 -14.29 29.28 -4.60
N TYR A 925 -13.08 29.09 -5.13
CA TYR A 925 -12.25 27.93 -4.82
C TYR A 925 -10.88 28.40 -4.33
N SER A 926 -10.25 27.66 -3.42
CA SER A 926 -8.87 27.97 -3.01
C SER A 926 -7.90 27.82 -4.20
N GLY A 927 -8.10 26.78 -5.02
CA GLY A 927 -7.39 26.58 -6.29
C GLY A 927 -5.88 26.45 -6.11
N LEU A 928 -5.44 25.84 -5.01
CA LEU A 928 -4.03 25.83 -4.62
C LEU A 928 -3.24 24.80 -5.44
N ARG A 929 -3.65 23.52 -5.41
CA ARG A 929 -3.04 22.43 -6.20
C ARG A 929 -3.60 22.38 -7.62
N LYS A 930 -2.73 22.18 -8.60
CA LYS A 930 -3.04 22.16 -10.04
C LYS A 930 -4.08 21.10 -10.40
N LEU A 931 -3.86 19.86 -9.99
CA LEU A 931 -4.75 18.73 -10.30
C LEU A 931 -6.18 19.00 -9.80
N GLN A 932 -6.30 19.58 -8.61
CA GLN A 932 -7.58 19.96 -8.02
C GLN A 932 -8.28 21.09 -8.80
N ARG A 933 -7.56 22.00 -9.48
CA ARG A 933 -8.16 22.99 -10.39
C ARG A 933 -8.71 22.31 -11.65
N GLN A 934 -7.92 21.44 -12.27
CA GLN A 934 -8.27 20.77 -13.53
C GLN A 934 -9.47 19.83 -13.40
N SER A 935 -9.72 19.29 -12.20
CA SER A 935 -10.87 18.42 -11.90
C SER A 935 -12.25 19.05 -12.22
N PHE A 936 -12.36 20.38 -12.18
CA PHE A 936 -13.62 21.08 -12.48
C PHE A 936 -13.84 21.31 -13.99
N GLU A 937 -12.81 21.14 -14.83
CA GLU A 937 -12.87 21.33 -16.29
C GLU A 937 -13.63 20.21 -17.04
N GLN A 938 -14.02 19.16 -16.31
CA GLN A 938 -14.78 18.00 -16.81
C GLN A 938 -16.27 18.06 -16.45
N LEU A 939 -16.70 19.09 -15.71
CA LEU A 939 -18.12 19.27 -15.38
C LEU A 939 -18.91 19.74 -16.61
N PRO A 940 -20.20 19.39 -16.77
CA PRO A 940 -21.02 19.78 -17.91
C PRO A 940 -21.44 21.26 -17.85
N PHE A 941 -20.45 22.14 -18.01
CA PHE A 941 -20.53 23.59 -18.09
C PHE A 941 -19.53 24.11 -19.13
N ASN A 942 -19.74 25.31 -19.64
CA ASN A 942 -18.66 26.11 -20.22
C ASN A 942 -17.78 26.66 -19.10
N VAL A 943 -16.69 25.96 -18.80
CA VAL A 943 -15.78 26.31 -17.70
C VAL A 943 -14.84 27.45 -18.11
N ARG A 944 -14.68 28.44 -17.22
CA ARG A 944 -13.77 29.58 -17.36
C ARG A 944 -13.08 29.85 -16.01
N ALA A 945 -11.77 29.60 -15.95
CA ALA A 945 -11.02 29.58 -14.70
C ALA A 945 -9.98 30.71 -14.64
N VAL A 946 -9.89 31.39 -13.49
CA VAL A 946 -9.06 32.60 -13.31
C VAL A 946 -8.40 32.59 -11.93
N PHE A 947 -7.15 33.04 -11.83
CA PHE A 947 -6.40 33.10 -10.59
C PHE A 947 -5.86 34.50 -10.25
N LEU A 948 -6.00 34.87 -8.98
CA LEU A 948 -5.57 36.13 -8.40
C LEU A 948 -4.15 36.01 -7.81
N LYS A 949 -3.14 36.47 -8.54
CA LYS A 949 -1.78 36.58 -7.99
C LYS A 949 -1.68 37.85 -7.13
N VAL A 950 -1.39 37.68 -5.84
CA VAL A 950 -1.22 38.78 -4.86
C VAL A 950 0.06 38.53 -4.07
N ASP A 951 0.78 39.59 -3.73
CA ASP A 951 2.13 39.49 -3.17
C ASP A 951 2.11 39.20 -1.66
N LYS A 952 3.05 38.36 -1.21
CA LYS A 952 3.14 37.85 0.17
C LYS A 952 3.14 38.97 1.23
N ALA A 953 3.88 40.05 1.00
CA ALA A 953 3.94 41.21 1.90
C ALA A 953 2.63 42.01 1.97
N VAL A 954 1.89 42.11 0.86
CA VAL A 954 0.56 42.74 0.82
C VAL A 954 -0.44 41.91 1.62
N LEU A 955 -0.36 40.58 1.49
CA LEU A 955 -1.25 39.64 2.17
C LEU A 955 -1.01 39.57 3.67
N GLN A 956 0.25 39.52 4.13
CA GLN A 956 0.57 39.61 5.56
C GLN A 956 0.02 40.91 6.16
N LYS A 957 0.21 42.06 5.47
CA LYS A 957 -0.32 43.36 5.90
C LYS A 957 -1.87 43.40 5.92
N ARG A 958 -2.54 42.76 4.95
CA ARG A 958 -4.01 42.59 4.91
C ARG A 958 -4.53 41.67 6.02
N LEU A 959 -3.78 40.64 6.45
CA LEU A 959 -4.17 39.76 7.56
C LEU A 959 -3.99 40.41 8.93
N VAL A 960 -2.85 41.04 9.20
CA VAL A 960 -2.58 41.70 10.50
C VAL A 960 -3.58 42.85 10.79
N GLN A 961 -4.17 43.44 9.75
CA GLN A 961 -5.24 44.44 9.89
C GLN A 961 -6.65 43.84 10.11
N ARG A 962 -6.88 42.54 9.85
CA ARG A 962 -8.15 41.85 10.12
C ARG A 962 -8.26 41.47 11.59
N LYS A 963 -8.70 42.42 12.43
CA LYS A 963 -8.90 42.22 13.88
C LYS A 963 -9.91 41.12 14.28
N GLN A 964 -10.67 40.55 13.35
CA GLN A 964 -11.61 39.46 13.59
C GLN A 964 -11.66 38.50 12.38
N HIS A 965 -11.09 37.30 12.52
CA HIS A 965 -11.62 35.99 12.07
C HIS A 965 -10.56 34.89 12.36
N PHE A 966 -11.01 33.64 12.51
CA PHE A 966 -10.15 32.47 12.76
C PHE A 966 -9.26 32.14 11.54
N PHE A 967 -8.07 32.76 11.47
CA PHE A 967 -7.02 32.42 10.49
C PHE A 967 -5.67 32.94 10.99
N SER A 968 -4.71 32.05 11.28
CA SER A 968 -3.37 32.46 11.72
C SER A 968 -2.44 32.73 10.53
N GLU A 969 -1.31 33.42 10.78
CA GLU A 969 -0.29 33.67 9.76
C GLU A 969 0.38 32.37 9.26
N LYS A 970 0.40 31.29 10.08
CA LYS A 970 0.83 29.95 9.65
C LYS A 970 -0.07 29.37 8.55
N LEU A 971 -1.39 29.58 8.59
CA LEU A 971 -2.32 29.06 7.57
C LEU A 971 -2.29 29.86 6.25
N LEU A 972 -1.79 31.11 6.25
CA LEU A 972 -1.45 31.80 5.00
C LEU A 972 -0.16 31.24 4.39
N ALA A 973 0.86 31.02 5.21
CA ALA A 973 2.15 30.50 4.77
C ALA A 973 1.99 29.12 4.09
N SER A 974 1.22 28.22 4.71
CA SER A 974 0.94 26.89 4.15
C SER A 974 0.09 26.94 2.89
N GLN A 975 -0.91 27.82 2.77
CA GLN A 975 -1.64 27.97 1.50
C GLN A 975 -0.76 28.53 0.37
N PHE A 976 0.32 29.26 0.68
CA PHE A 976 1.34 29.62 -0.30
C PHE A 976 2.30 28.48 -0.66
N GLN A 977 2.50 27.50 0.23
CA GLN A 977 3.26 26.28 -0.06
C GLN A 977 2.42 25.23 -0.80
N ASP A 978 1.11 25.21 -0.57
CA ASP A 978 0.14 24.43 -1.35
C ASP A 978 -0.20 25.08 -2.70
N PHE A 979 0.09 26.36 -2.90
CA PHE A 979 -0.19 27.05 -4.17
C PHE A 979 0.82 26.67 -5.26
N GLU A 980 0.44 25.68 -6.06
CA GLU A 980 1.14 25.29 -7.27
C GLU A 980 0.96 26.35 -8.35
N LYS A 981 2.07 27.06 -8.59
CA LYS A 981 2.27 28.12 -9.59
C LYS A 981 1.73 27.69 -10.97
N ILE A 982 0.60 28.28 -11.36
CA ILE A 982 -0.13 27.99 -12.60
C ILE A 982 0.78 28.10 -13.82
N LYS A 983 0.88 27.00 -14.57
CA LYS A 983 1.73 26.88 -15.76
C LYS A 983 0.99 27.44 -16.98
N SER A 984 1.74 27.88 -18.01
CA SER A 984 1.18 28.49 -19.22
C SER A 984 0.18 27.59 -19.96
N SER A 985 0.30 26.26 -19.83
CA SER A 985 -0.56 25.26 -20.46
C SER A 985 -1.88 24.95 -19.73
N GLU A 986 -2.12 25.47 -18.52
CA GLU A 986 -3.44 25.36 -17.89
C GLU A 986 -4.45 26.29 -18.57
N PRO A 987 -5.74 25.90 -18.76
CA PRO A 987 -6.82 26.77 -19.23
C PRO A 987 -7.30 27.68 -18.10
N ILE A 988 -6.34 28.40 -17.53
CA ILE A 988 -6.48 29.26 -16.39
C ILE A 988 -5.75 30.56 -16.72
N VAL A 989 -6.44 31.68 -16.55
CA VAL A 989 -5.88 33.02 -16.76
C VAL A 989 -5.36 33.56 -15.43
N VAL A 990 -4.12 34.05 -15.40
CA VAL A 990 -3.47 34.58 -14.20
C VAL A 990 -3.39 36.10 -14.31
N ILE A 991 -3.90 36.80 -13.30
CA ILE A 991 -3.96 38.28 -13.26
C ILE A 991 -3.37 38.84 -11.95
N ASP A 992 -3.13 40.15 -11.92
CA ASP A 992 -2.56 40.87 -10.78
C ASP A 992 -3.65 41.40 -9.83
N GLY A 993 -3.71 40.84 -8.62
CA GLY A 993 -4.62 41.24 -7.54
C GLY A 993 -3.97 42.11 -6.44
N ASN A 994 -2.78 42.67 -6.70
CA ASN A 994 -2.17 43.68 -5.82
C ASN A 994 -2.86 45.05 -5.92
N GLN A 995 -3.65 45.27 -6.97
CA GLN A 995 -4.31 46.54 -7.33
C GLN A 995 -5.60 46.79 -6.51
N SER A 996 -6.38 47.82 -6.89
CA SER A 996 -7.72 48.03 -6.35
C SER A 996 -8.71 47.00 -6.89
N LEU A 997 -9.81 46.77 -6.16
CA LEU A 997 -10.83 45.80 -6.54
C LEU A 997 -11.44 46.11 -7.91
N ASP A 998 -11.68 47.39 -8.21
CA ASP A 998 -12.24 47.84 -9.49
C ASP A 998 -11.29 47.56 -10.67
N ALA A 999 -9.99 47.84 -10.51
CA ALA A 999 -8.98 47.54 -11.53
C ALA A 999 -8.79 46.03 -11.75
N THR A 1000 -8.95 45.22 -10.71
CA THR A 1000 -8.93 43.74 -10.83
C THR A 1000 -10.21 43.21 -11.50
N LEU A 1001 -11.37 43.86 -11.33
CA LEU A 1001 -12.61 43.47 -12.01
C LEU A 1001 -12.56 43.77 -13.52
N GLU A 1002 -12.04 44.94 -13.91
CA GLU A 1002 -11.85 45.27 -15.34
C GLU A 1002 -10.90 44.29 -16.04
N GLN A 1003 -9.85 43.79 -15.36
CA GLN A 1003 -8.92 42.80 -15.91
C GLN A 1003 -9.53 41.43 -16.22
N ILE A 1004 -10.69 41.06 -15.66
CA ILE A 1004 -11.29 39.71 -15.84
C ILE A 1004 -12.28 39.69 -17.01
N SER A 1005 -12.84 40.85 -17.40
CA SER A 1005 -13.97 40.92 -18.34
C SER A 1005 -13.72 40.28 -19.70
N PHE A 1006 -12.47 40.24 -20.17
CA PHE A 1006 -12.12 39.68 -21.48
C PHE A 1006 -12.24 38.14 -21.56
N VAL A 1007 -12.25 37.45 -20.41
CA VAL A 1007 -12.35 35.97 -20.33
C VAL A 1007 -13.78 35.45 -20.59
N MET A 1008 -14.72 36.36 -20.82
CA MET A 1008 -16.16 36.08 -21.01
C MET A 1008 -16.57 35.73 -22.45
N HIS A 1009 -15.71 35.95 -23.46
CA HIS A 1009 -16.10 35.97 -24.88
C HIS A 1009 -15.75 34.72 -25.70
N ASP A 1010 -16.54 34.48 -26.74
CA ASP A 1010 -16.31 33.54 -27.84
C ASP A 1010 -15.33 34.09 -28.89
N GLU A 1011 -14.75 33.18 -29.67
CA GLU A 1011 -14.12 33.50 -30.96
C GLU A 1011 -15.18 33.64 -32.07
N GLY A 1012 -14.88 34.46 -33.08
CA GLY A 1012 -15.67 34.62 -34.31
C GLY A 1012 -14.77 34.64 -35.54
#